data_AF-A0AAF0XHP2-F1
#
_entry.id   AF-A0AAF0XHP2-F1
#
_cell.length_a   1.000
_cell.length_b   1.000
_cell.length_c   1.000
_cell.angle_alpha   90.00
_cell.angle_beta   90.00
_cell.angle_gamma   90.00
#
_symmetry.space_group_name_H-M   'P 1'
#
loop_
_entity.id
_entity.type
_entity.pdbx_description
1 polymer ?
#
loop_
_entity_poly.entity_id
_entity_poly.type
_entity_poly.pdbx_seq_one_letter_code
_entity_poly.pdbx_strand_id
1 'polypeptide(L)'
;MKNPVARLLDSGNLVVSDGDHEKNNARDIIWQSFDYPGDTLIAGMKAGIDLVTGLDRYYTSWKSVDDPSTGSFIGRLDPNGFPQFFRSKGYDKWSRTGPWNGRQFSGSPKLNPDGIYTEKFVFNEKEIYYMFDPINSTSANVRLKITPNGDIKHLIWNHQKKIWMVYFTEMVSDCDIYGLCGAAGICNTNNSPRCECLSGFVPKSPEKWKAVDWSSGCVRETELDCGTEVGFLKYTGVKLPDTQHSKYDLKISLEECRRSCLENCNCTAYANADIRNGGSGCILWFNDLMDIKGYTTDGQDIYVRMPASELVFALILMLAFWRRKQKKEGKKLTDTNRFIINRNFACNRTTSETMALNKIETEDWELPLVDLKRIVKATDNFSQDNKIGEGGFGPVYKGKMNDGKEIAVKRLSKNSGQGVDEFRNEVSCIAKLQHRNLVTLLGCCTEKGERILIYEYMTNKSLDSFIFVDQSRNLLDWPKRHHIINGIARGLLYLHQDSKLRIIHRDLKASNILLDHEMNPKISDFGMARRFEGSQTEGNTARIVGTYGYISPEYAIDGVFSVKSDVYSFGVLLTEIVSGKKNRLFSHPNHSLNLIGNAWKCYNEDALSGLVDEAILDSKNQMEVVRVIQTGLLCVQEDPIDRPVMSHVVLMLSSTMKLPHPKKPGFFMERKLRDADCLLSNSNFSSGNQLAITTILPRE
;
A
#
# COMPACT_ATOMS: atom_id res chain seq x y z
N MET A 1 -8.33 -53.04 17.15
CA MET A 1 -8.65 -52.10 18.24
C MET A 1 -9.13 -52.91 19.42
N LYS A 2 -8.50 -52.76 20.58
CA LYS A 2 -8.88 -53.47 21.81
C LYS A 2 -9.75 -52.59 22.72
N ASN A 3 -9.46 -51.29 22.83
CA ASN A 3 -10.23 -50.30 23.60
C ASN A 3 -10.23 -48.94 22.88
N PRO A 4 -11.10 -48.70 21.88
CA PRO A 4 -11.14 -47.44 21.17
C PRO A 4 -11.70 -46.32 22.05
N VAL A 5 -10.96 -45.21 22.17
CA VAL A 5 -11.39 -44.01 22.89
C VAL A 5 -11.38 -42.81 21.95
N ALA A 6 -12.51 -42.12 21.86
CA ALA A 6 -12.62 -40.84 21.15
C ALA A 6 -12.45 -39.68 22.13
N ARG A 7 -11.59 -38.71 21.81
CA ARG A 7 -11.26 -37.57 22.67
C ARG A 7 -11.14 -36.29 21.85
N LEU A 8 -11.80 -35.22 22.30
CA LEU A 8 -11.58 -33.88 21.77
C LEU A 8 -10.45 -33.21 22.56
N LEU A 9 -9.37 -32.85 21.89
CA LEU A 9 -8.24 -32.14 22.49
C LEU A 9 -8.53 -30.63 22.56
N ASP A 10 -7.79 -29.90 23.42
CA ASP A 10 -7.92 -28.44 23.56
C ASP A 10 -7.63 -27.68 22.26
N SER A 11 -6.87 -28.28 21.35
CA SER A 11 -6.63 -27.74 20.00
C SER A 11 -7.86 -27.80 19.08
N GLY A 12 -8.92 -28.50 19.47
CA GLY A 12 -10.07 -28.81 18.61
C GLY A 12 -9.88 -30.06 17.75
N ASN A 13 -8.76 -30.79 17.90
CA ASN A 13 -8.53 -32.06 17.20
C ASN A 13 -9.31 -33.19 17.89
N LEU A 14 -10.22 -33.83 17.15
CA LEU A 14 -10.90 -35.04 17.60
C LEU A 14 -10.03 -36.24 17.23
N VAL A 15 -9.53 -36.96 18.24
CA VAL A 15 -8.64 -38.11 18.05
C VAL A 15 -9.31 -39.41 18.50
N VAL A 16 -9.01 -40.49 17.79
CA VAL A 16 -9.36 -41.86 18.17
C VAL A 16 -8.08 -42.64 18.40
N SER A 17 -7.92 -43.20 19.60
CA SER A 17 -6.75 -43.97 20.02
C SER A 17 -7.12 -45.33 20.58
N ASP A 18 -6.19 -46.29 20.57
CA ASP A 18 -6.36 -47.64 21.13
C ASP A 18 -5.39 -47.85 22.30
N GLY A 19 -5.87 -47.70 23.55
CA GLY A 19 -5.03 -47.88 24.74
C GLY A 19 -5.52 -47.19 26.02
N ASP A 20 -5.01 -47.67 27.17
CA ASP A 20 -5.33 -47.20 28.52
C ASP A 20 -4.93 -45.74 28.78
N HIS A 21 -5.77 -45.06 29.56
CA HIS A 21 -5.85 -43.61 29.80
C HIS A 21 -4.55 -42.84 30.17
N GLU A 22 -3.42 -43.51 30.44
CA GLU A 22 -2.28 -42.90 31.13
C GLU A 22 -1.05 -42.60 30.26
N LYS A 23 -0.99 -43.05 28.99
CA LYS A 23 0.17 -42.78 28.12
C LYS A 23 -0.24 -41.97 26.88
N ASN A 24 -0.11 -40.65 26.96
CA ASN A 24 -0.26 -39.72 25.82
C ASN A 24 0.91 -39.86 24.81
N ASN A 25 1.08 -41.03 24.20
CA ASN A 25 2.04 -41.21 23.12
C ASN A 25 1.37 -40.96 21.76
N ALA A 26 1.98 -40.12 20.92
CA ALA A 26 1.52 -39.85 19.55
C ALA A 26 1.47 -41.11 18.65
N ARG A 27 2.04 -42.24 19.09
CA ARG A 27 2.04 -43.53 18.39
C ARG A 27 0.75 -44.33 18.54
N ASP A 28 -0.14 -43.92 19.43
CA ASP A 28 -1.38 -44.65 19.74
C ASP A 28 -2.62 -44.02 19.06
N ILE A 29 -2.44 -42.93 18.29
CA ILE A 29 -3.51 -42.28 17.52
C ILE A 29 -3.73 -43.06 16.22
N ILE A 30 -4.96 -43.56 16.04
CA ILE A 30 -5.38 -44.31 14.86
C ILE A 30 -6.03 -43.39 13.82
N TRP A 31 -6.78 -42.38 14.30
CA TRP A 31 -7.46 -41.41 13.45
C TRP A 31 -7.50 -40.06 14.15
N GLN A 32 -7.42 -38.98 13.37
CA GLN A 32 -7.58 -37.62 13.88
C GLN A 32 -8.31 -36.73 12.86
N SER A 33 -9.16 -35.83 13.34
CA SER A 33 -9.93 -34.93 12.49
C SER A 33 -9.07 -33.93 11.74
N PHE A 34 -7.90 -33.57 12.27
CA PHE A 34 -6.97 -32.64 11.62
C PHE A 34 -6.39 -33.17 10.31
N ASP A 35 -6.47 -34.47 10.05
CA ASP A 35 -6.09 -35.09 8.77
C ASP A 35 -7.17 -34.97 7.69
N TYR A 36 -8.39 -34.56 8.05
CA TYR A 36 -9.54 -34.46 7.16
C TYR A 36 -10.22 -33.09 7.28
N PRO A 37 -9.59 -32.01 6.77
CA PRO A 37 -10.14 -30.67 6.85
C PRO A 37 -11.46 -30.53 6.08
N GLY A 38 -12.38 -29.71 6.61
CA GLY A 38 -13.55 -29.25 5.88
C GLY A 38 -13.29 -27.95 5.12
N ASP A 39 -14.14 -26.95 5.34
CA ASP A 39 -14.00 -25.60 4.77
C ASP A 39 -13.10 -24.68 5.59
N THR A 40 -12.57 -25.17 6.73
CA THR A 40 -11.89 -24.36 7.72
C THR A 40 -10.55 -24.99 8.12
N LEU A 41 -9.50 -24.19 8.13
CA LEU A 41 -8.23 -24.50 8.79
C LEU A 41 -8.13 -23.68 10.09
N ILE A 42 -7.86 -24.35 11.20
CA ILE A 42 -7.59 -23.72 12.50
C ILE A 42 -6.12 -23.88 12.88
N ALA A 43 -5.68 -23.13 13.89
CA ALA A 43 -4.30 -23.19 14.38
C ALA A 43 -3.87 -24.64 14.71
N GLY A 44 -2.65 -25.00 14.33
CA GLY A 44 -2.11 -26.36 14.50
C GLY A 44 -2.54 -27.38 13.43
N MET A 45 -3.50 -27.07 12.55
CA MET A 45 -3.80 -27.92 11.39
C MET A 45 -2.70 -27.81 10.33
N LYS A 46 -2.44 -28.93 9.65
CA LYS A 46 -1.54 -29.00 8.49
C LYS A 46 -2.35 -29.02 7.20
N ALA A 47 -2.11 -28.09 6.30
CA ALA A 47 -2.60 -28.14 4.93
C ALA A 47 -1.45 -28.55 4.00
N GLY A 48 -1.56 -29.70 3.35
CA GLY A 48 -0.49 -30.27 2.53
C GLY A 48 -0.40 -31.78 2.61
N ILE A 49 0.71 -32.35 2.14
CA ILE A 49 0.88 -33.78 1.94
C ILE A 49 1.95 -34.37 2.87
N ASP A 50 1.64 -35.53 3.43
CA ASP A 50 2.62 -36.41 4.05
C ASP A 50 3.14 -37.38 2.99
N LEU A 51 4.41 -37.28 2.63
CA LEU A 51 5.04 -38.04 1.55
C LEU A 51 5.31 -39.50 1.94
N VAL A 52 5.34 -39.80 3.25
CA VAL A 52 5.60 -41.16 3.75
C VAL A 52 4.33 -42.00 3.70
N THR A 53 3.21 -41.43 4.14
CA THR A 53 1.92 -42.12 4.21
C THR A 53 1.05 -41.89 2.96
N GLY A 54 1.35 -40.86 2.17
CA GLY A 54 0.52 -40.43 1.04
C GLY A 54 -0.73 -39.65 1.47
N LEU A 55 -0.86 -39.32 2.76
CA LEU A 55 -2.01 -38.59 3.28
C LEU A 55 -2.01 -37.14 2.81
N ASP A 56 -3.06 -36.75 2.10
CA ASP A 56 -3.24 -35.42 1.54
C ASP A 56 -4.32 -34.63 2.30
N ARG A 57 -3.89 -33.57 2.97
CA ARG A 57 -4.73 -32.68 3.78
C ARG A 57 -5.06 -31.43 2.96
N TYR A 58 -6.15 -31.51 2.22
CA TYR A 58 -6.72 -30.40 1.45
C TYR A 58 -8.02 -29.91 2.10
N TYR A 59 -8.45 -28.70 1.75
CA TYR A 59 -9.68 -28.10 2.28
C TYR A 59 -10.69 -27.86 1.16
N THR A 60 -11.98 -28.00 1.48
CA THR A 60 -13.08 -27.90 0.52
C THR A 60 -14.14 -26.91 0.99
N SER A 61 -14.61 -26.03 0.12
CA SER A 61 -15.73 -25.14 0.43
C SER A 61 -16.99 -25.92 0.78
N TRP A 62 -17.86 -25.34 1.60
CA TRP A 62 -19.27 -25.76 1.64
C TRP A 62 -19.98 -25.45 0.32
N LYS A 63 -21.06 -26.19 0.04
CA LYS A 63 -21.88 -26.00 -1.15
C LYS A 63 -22.64 -24.67 -1.12
N SER A 64 -23.10 -24.24 0.05
CA SER A 64 -23.69 -22.92 0.26
C SER A 64 -23.45 -22.45 1.69
N VAL A 65 -23.98 -21.28 2.07
CA VAL A 65 -23.85 -20.76 3.45
C VAL A 65 -24.58 -21.67 4.45
N ASP A 66 -25.65 -22.34 4.01
CA ASP A 66 -26.53 -23.14 4.86
C ASP A 66 -26.42 -24.66 4.60
N ASP A 67 -25.68 -25.07 3.56
CA ASP A 67 -25.46 -26.46 3.18
C ASP A 67 -23.98 -26.84 3.36
N PRO A 68 -23.62 -27.58 4.43
CA PRO A 68 -22.25 -27.97 4.73
C PRO A 68 -21.74 -29.14 3.89
N SER A 69 -22.54 -29.67 2.96
CA SER A 69 -22.05 -30.67 2.01
C SER A 69 -20.93 -30.11 1.14
N THR A 70 -20.12 -31.01 0.56
CA THR A 70 -18.96 -30.65 -0.25
C THR A 70 -19.35 -29.75 -1.41
N GLY A 71 -18.80 -28.53 -1.42
CA GLY A 71 -18.95 -27.56 -2.50
C GLY A 71 -17.96 -27.76 -3.64
N SER A 72 -17.93 -26.79 -4.56
CA SER A 72 -17.16 -26.93 -5.80
C SER A 72 -15.70 -26.52 -5.72
N PHE A 73 -15.28 -25.82 -4.66
CA PHE A 73 -13.92 -25.29 -4.55
C PHE A 73 -13.05 -26.12 -3.62
N ILE A 74 -11.86 -26.47 -4.09
CA ILE A 74 -10.87 -27.28 -3.36
C ILE A 74 -9.54 -26.55 -3.36
N GLY A 75 -8.95 -26.34 -2.18
CA GLY A 75 -7.59 -25.84 -2.03
C GLY A 75 -6.64 -26.98 -1.68
N ARG A 76 -5.65 -27.23 -2.54
CA ARG A 76 -4.74 -28.38 -2.45
C ARG A 76 -3.30 -27.98 -2.76
N LEU A 77 -2.35 -28.61 -2.06
CA LEU A 77 -0.93 -28.47 -2.35
C LEU A 77 -0.57 -29.39 -3.52
N ASP A 78 0.14 -28.85 -4.50
CA ASP A 78 0.78 -29.63 -5.56
C ASP A 78 2.27 -29.82 -5.21
N PRO A 79 2.73 -31.07 -4.98
CA PRO A 79 4.13 -31.36 -4.69
C PRO A 79 5.00 -31.51 -5.94
N ASN A 80 4.42 -31.44 -7.15
CA ASN A 80 5.18 -31.59 -8.39
C ASN A 80 6.04 -30.36 -8.67
N GLY A 81 7.31 -30.59 -9.04
CA GLY A 81 8.28 -29.50 -9.20
C GLY A 81 8.49 -28.75 -7.87
N PHE A 82 8.62 -27.43 -7.91
CA PHE A 82 8.71 -26.66 -6.67
C PHE A 82 7.31 -26.49 -6.04
N PRO A 83 7.08 -26.89 -4.77
CA PRO A 83 5.74 -26.99 -4.20
C PRO A 83 4.95 -25.67 -4.20
N GLN A 84 3.66 -25.76 -4.52
CA GLN A 84 2.75 -24.62 -4.62
C GLN A 84 1.30 -25.01 -4.34
N PHE A 85 0.46 -24.04 -3.96
CA PHE A 85 -0.97 -24.29 -3.77
C PHE A 85 -1.80 -23.89 -5.00
N PHE A 86 -2.78 -24.73 -5.30
CA PHE A 86 -3.83 -24.46 -6.27
C PHE A 86 -5.20 -24.46 -5.59
N ARG A 87 -6.09 -23.62 -6.11
CA ARG A 87 -7.53 -23.74 -5.89
C ARG A 87 -8.16 -24.22 -7.19
N SER A 88 -8.88 -25.34 -7.14
CA SER A 88 -9.65 -25.85 -8.27
C SER A 88 -11.14 -25.57 -8.07
N LYS A 89 -11.86 -25.47 -9.19
CA LYS A 89 -13.33 -25.47 -9.23
C LYS A 89 -13.75 -26.73 -9.96
N GLY A 90 -14.15 -27.77 -9.22
CA GLY A 90 -14.26 -29.12 -9.76
C GLY A 90 -12.88 -29.63 -10.22
N TYR A 91 -12.79 -30.03 -11.50
CA TYR A 91 -11.55 -30.52 -12.12
C TYR A 91 -10.66 -29.41 -12.69
N ASP A 92 -11.18 -28.19 -12.84
CA ASP A 92 -10.47 -27.09 -13.48
C ASP A 92 -9.61 -26.31 -12.48
N LYS A 93 -8.37 -25.98 -12.87
CA LYS A 93 -7.52 -25.05 -12.12
C LYS A 93 -8.15 -23.66 -12.17
N TRP A 94 -8.62 -23.17 -11.03
CA TRP A 94 -9.30 -21.88 -10.92
C TRP A 94 -8.32 -20.75 -10.61
N SER A 95 -7.48 -20.92 -9.60
CA SER A 95 -6.46 -19.95 -9.23
C SER A 95 -5.25 -20.63 -8.59
N ARG A 96 -4.13 -19.93 -8.54
CA ARG A 96 -2.87 -20.44 -8.00
C ARG A 96 -2.32 -19.47 -6.96
N THR A 97 -2.12 -19.93 -5.73
CA THR A 97 -1.43 -19.16 -4.68
C THR A 97 0.07 -19.11 -4.95
N GLY A 98 0.61 -20.12 -5.63
CA GLY A 98 2.00 -20.17 -6.06
C GLY A 98 2.96 -20.65 -4.96
N PRO A 99 4.27 -20.66 -5.24
CA PRO A 99 5.26 -21.20 -4.32
C PRO A 99 5.54 -20.31 -3.11
N TRP A 100 6.03 -20.92 -2.04
CA TRP A 100 6.54 -20.23 -0.85
C TRP A 100 7.95 -19.69 -1.11
N ASN A 101 8.17 -18.39 -0.86
CA ASN A 101 9.45 -17.72 -1.13
C ASN A 101 10.37 -17.57 0.10
N GLY A 102 10.09 -18.29 1.19
CA GLY A 102 10.80 -18.16 2.46
C GLY A 102 10.13 -17.21 3.46
N ARG A 103 9.26 -16.32 3.00
CA ARG A 103 8.48 -15.39 3.86
C ARG A 103 6.97 -15.53 3.68
N GLN A 104 6.51 -15.74 2.45
CA GLN A 104 5.10 -15.77 2.07
C GLN A 104 4.90 -16.54 0.76
N PHE A 105 3.66 -16.82 0.40
CA PHE A 105 3.33 -17.35 -0.92
C PHE A 105 3.39 -16.24 -1.98
N SER A 106 3.98 -16.56 -3.14
CA SER A 106 4.23 -15.59 -4.21
C SER A 106 2.96 -14.92 -4.77
N GLY A 107 1.82 -15.62 -4.78
CA GLY A 107 0.53 -15.12 -5.24
C GLY A 107 -0.21 -14.25 -4.21
N SER A 108 0.18 -14.34 -2.94
CA SER A 108 -0.54 -13.74 -1.81
C SER A 108 0.42 -12.97 -0.87
N PRO A 109 1.10 -11.92 -1.37
CA PRO A 109 2.22 -11.27 -0.68
C PRO A 109 1.87 -10.44 0.56
N LYS A 110 0.59 -10.32 0.93
CA LYS A 110 0.12 -9.54 2.09
C LYS A 110 -0.86 -10.33 2.96
N LEU A 111 -0.68 -11.64 3.08
CA LEU A 111 -1.56 -12.53 3.86
C LEU A 111 -1.68 -12.13 5.34
N ASN A 112 -0.65 -11.50 5.90
CA ASN A 112 -0.57 -11.17 7.33
C ASN A 112 0.16 -9.84 7.61
N PRO A 113 -0.43 -8.69 7.23
CA PRO A 113 0.26 -7.41 7.23
C PRO A 113 0.61 -6.90 8.64
N ASP A 114 -0.21 -7.22 9.67
CA ASP A 114 0.03 -6.80 11.06
C ASP A 114 0.71 -7.88 11.91
N GLY A 115 1.06 -9.04 11.32
CA GLY A 115 1.76 -10.12 12.02
C GLY A 115 0.95 -10.74 13.15
N ILE A 116 -0.35 -11.02 12.96
CA ILE A 116 -1.25 -11.51 14.03
C ILE A 116 -1.00 -12.99 14.37
N TYR A 117 -0.60 -13.76 13.38
CA TYR A 117 -0.21 -15.17 13.52
C TYR A 117 1.17 -15.38 12.91
N THR A 118 1.89 -16.42 13.34
CA THR A 118 3.07 -16.91 12.63
C THR A 118 2.65 -17.87 11.54
N GLU A 119 3.33 -17.79 10.40
CA GLU A 119 3.15 -18.72 9.29
C GLU A 119 4.36 -19.65 9.23
N LYS A 120 4.10 -20.93 9.01
CA LYS A 120 5.14 -21.94 8.89
C LYS A 120 4.86 -22.81 7.69
N PHE A 121 5.77 -22.76 6.73
CA PHE A 121 5.82 -23.67 5.61
C PHE A 121 6.95 -24.67 5.83
N VAL A 122 6.62 -25.94 5.95
CA VAL A 122 7.58 -27.03 6.07
C VAL A 122 7.69 -27.70 4.72
N PHE A 123 8.93 -27.86 4.26
CA PHE A 123 9.24 -28.55 3.02
C PHE A 123 10.48 -29.42 3.25
N ASN A 124 10.28 -30.74 3.34
CA ASN A 124 11.33 -31.72 3.49
C ASN A 124 10.93 -33.07 2.86
N GLU A 125 11.78 -34.08 2.98
CA GLU A 125 11.59 -35.41 2.36
C GLU A 125 10.41 -36.22 2.93
N LYS A 126 9.89 -35.86 4.12
CA LYS A 126 8.81 -36.57 4.80
C LYS A 126 7.45 -35.91 4.59
N GLU A 127 7.40 -34.59 4.63
CA GLU A 127 6.14 -33.85 4.57
C GLU A 127 6.34 -32.45 3.97
N ILE A 128 5.29 -32.00 3.28
CA ILE A 128 5.21 -30.66 2.71
C ILE A 128 3.87 -30.08 3.15
N TYR A 129 3.90 -29.04 3.99
CA TYR A 129 2.66 -28.48 4.50
C TYR A 129 2.80 -27.02 4.94
N TYR A 130 1.68 -26.33 4.89
CA TYR A 130 1.47 -25.03 5.50
C TYR A 130 0.72 -25.20 6.83
N MET A 131 1.15 -24.46 7.83
CA MET A 131 0.45 -24.28 9.09
C MET A 131 0.60 -22.84 9.56
N PHE A 132 -0.31 -22.42 10.44
CA PHE A 132 -0.19 -21.14 11.14
C PHE A 132 -0.51 -21.32 12.62
N ASP A 133 0.12 -20.50 13.45
CA ASP A 133 -0.08 -20.46 14.89
C ASP A 133 -0.27 -19.01 15.36
N PRO A 134 -1.15 -18.71 16.32
CA PRO A 134 -1.30 -17.36 16.84
C PRO A 134 -0.01 -16.88 17.55
N ILE A 135 0.33 -15.59 17.45
CA ILE A 135 1.49 -15.03 18.19
C ILE A 135 1.12 -14.88 19.68
N ASN A 136 1.92 -15.51 20.56
CA ASN A 136 1.86 -15.51 22.04
C ASN A 136 0.94 -14.44 22.68
N SER A 137 -0.04 -14.90 23.48
CA SER A 137 -0.85 -14.11 24.42
C SER A 137 -1.88 -13.15 23.84
N THR A 138 -2.09 -13.10 22.53
CA THR A 138 -3.38 -12.58 22.02
C THR A 138 -4.39 -13.71 22.15
N SER A 139 -5.34 -13.61 23.07
CA SER A 139 -6.43 -14.59 23.24
C SER A 139 -7.31 -14.75 21.99
N ALA A 140 -6.93 -14.23 20.83
CA ALA A 140 -7.73 -14.16 19.64
C ALA A 140 -7.67 -15.48 18.87
N ASN A 141 -8.80 -16.19 18.83
CA ASN A 141 -8.91 -17.38 17.98
C ASN A 141 -8.84 -16.95 16.51
N VAL A 142 -7.98 -17.60 15.72
CA VAL A 142 -7.82 -17.34 14.29
C VAL A 142 -8.22 -18.59 13.51
N ARG A 143 -8.97 -18.42 12.43
CA ARG A 143 -9.27 -19.49 11.47
C ARG A 143 -9.30 -18.97 10.04
N LEU A 144 -8.87 -19.82 9.11
CA LEU A 144 -8.98 -19.60 7.68
C LEU A 144 -10.20 -20.36 7.17
N LYS A 145 -11.09 -19.69 6.45
CA LYS A 145 -12.31 -20.31 5.94
C LYS A 145 -12.42 -20.10 4.43
N ILE A 146 -12.51 -21.18 3.65
CA ILE A 146 -12.86 -21.10 2.23
C ILE A 146 -14.39 -20.95 2.11
N THR A 147 -14.83 -19.95 1.36
CA THR A 147 -16.26 -19.66 1.15
C THR A 147 -16.83 -20.50 0.00
N PRO A 148 -18.16 -20.65 -0.12
CA PRO A 148 -18.80 -21.28 -1.28
C PRO A 148 -18.45 -20.65 -2.63
N ASN A 149 -17.95 -19.41 -2.65
CA ASN A 149 -17.51 -18.71 -3.85
C ASN A 149 -16.02 -18.90 -4.17
N GLY A 150 -15.28 -19.64 -3.34
CA GLY A 150 -13.86 -19.93 -3.54
C GLY A 150 -12.89 -18.94 -2.90
N ASP A 151 -13.38 -17.84 -2.31
CA ASP A 151 -12.54 -16.89 -1.56
C ASP A 151 -12.11 -17.44 -0.21
N ILE A 152 -10.91 -17.08 0.26
CA ILE A 152 -10.43 -17.46 1.61
C ILE A 152 -10.57 -16.27 2.55
N LYS A 153 -11.29 -16.46 3.65
CA LYS A 153 -11.45 -15.46 4.71
C LYS A 153 -10.57 -15.79 5.91
N HIS A 154 -9.77 -14.83 6.32
CA HIS A 154 -9.02 -14.85 7.57
C HIS A 154 -9.91 -14.24 8.65
N LEU A 155 -10.38 -15.07 9.57
CA LEU A 155 -11.35 -14.71 10.59
C LEU A 155 -10.65 -14.66 11.95
N ILE A 156 -10.88 -13.58 12.69
CA ILE A 156 -10.40 -13.38 14.05
C ILE A 156 -11.59 -13.26 14.99
N TRP A 157 -11.59 -14.03 16.06
CA TRP A 157 -12.65 -13.95 17.07
C TRP A 157 -12.49 -12.72 17.95
N ASN A 158 -13.50 -11.85 17.93
CA ASN A 158 -13.56 -10.71 18.85
C ASN A 158 -14.34 -11.11 20.10
N HIS A 159 -13.62 -11.28 21.22
CA HIS A 159 -14.21 -11.67 22.51
C HIS A 159 -15.21 -10.67 23.08
N GLN A 160 -15.01 -9.37 22.87
CA GLN A 160 -15.91 -8.33 23.39
C GLN A 160 -17.25 -8.34 22.65
N LYS A 161 -17.21 -8.49 21.33
CA LYS A 161 -18.40 -8.47 20.46
C LYS A 161 -19.01 -9.85 20.25
N LYS A 162 -18.32 -10.93 20.65
CA LYS A 162 -18.70 -12.33 20.40
C LYS A 162 -19.01 -12.63 18.93
N ILE A 163 -18.22 -12.06 18.01
CA ILE A 163 -18.36 -12.25 16.56
C ILE A 163 -17.01 -12.58 15.93
N TRP A 164 -17.07 -13.33 14.82
CA TRP A 164 -15.94 -13.49 13.92
C TRP A 164 -15.80 -12.23 13.06
N MET A 165 -14.73 -11.48 13.28
CA MET A 165 -14.35 -10.36 12.45
C MET A 165 -13.56 -10.87 11.24
N VAL A 166 -13.90 -10.37 10.05
CA VAL A 166 -13.09 -10.60 8.86
C VAL A 166 -11.86 -9.70 8.96
N TYR A 167 -10.69 -10.29 9.14
CA TYR A 167 -9.42 -9.58 9.17
C TYR A 167 -8.94 -9.26 7.76
N PHE A 168 -8.96 -10.28 6.89
CA PHE A 168 -8.55 -10.18 5.50
C PHE A 168 -9.36 -11.18 4.67
N THR A 169 -9.65 -10.82 3.42
CA THR A 169 -10.23 -11.76 2.44
C THR A 169 -9.28 -11.86 1.26
N GLU A 170 -8.78 -13.05 1.01
CA GLU A 170 -8.04 -13.38 -0.21
C GLU A 170 -9.08 -13.60 -1.33
N MET A 171 -9.45 -12.49 -1.99
CA MET A 171 -10.34 -12.51 -3.14
C MET A 171 -9.57 -12.87 -4.41
N VAL A 172 -10.17 -13.70 -5.26
CA VAL A 172 -9.60 -13.99 -6.59
C VAL A 172 -9.91 -12.80 -7.51
N SER A 173 -8.91 -11.96 -7.78
CA SER A 173 -9.03 -10.91 -8.81
C SER A 173 -8.90 -11.52 -10.21
N ASP A 174 -9.20 -10.76 -11.27
CA ASP A 174 -9.10 -11.32 -12.63
C ASP A 174 -7.67 -11.79 -12.97
N CYS A 175 -6.62 -11.14 -12.44
CA CYS A 175 -5.23 -11.59 -12.63
C CYS A 175 -4.83 -12.78 -11.74
N ASP A 176 -5.71 -13.23 -10.83
CA ASP A 176 -5.52 -14.45 -10.04
C ASP A 176 -6.19 -15.67 -10.67
N ILE A 177 -7.02 -15.45 -11.70
CA ILE A 177 -7.56 -16.51 -12.55
C ILE A 177 -6.39 -17.18 -13.28
N TYR A 178 -6.29 -18.50 -13.10
CA TYR A 178 -5.15 -19.26 -13.60
C TYR A 178 -5.00 -19.13 -15.11
N GLY A 179 -3.83 -18.63 -15.54
CA GLY A 179 -3.45 -18.62 -16.95
C GLY A 179 -4.17 -17.59 -17.82
N LEU A 180 -4.77 -16.54 -17.23
CA LEU A 180 -5.52 -15.50 -17.98
C LEU A 180 -4.76 -14.94 -19.20
N CYS A 181 -3.47 -14.66 -19.05
CA CYS A 181 -2.64 -14.06 -20.11
C CYS A 181 -1.90 -15.07 -21.01
N GLY A 182 -2.14 -16.37 -20.83
CA GLY A 182 -1.44 -17.43 -21.56
C GLY A 182 0.07 -17.50 -21.29
N ALA A 183 0.79 -18.22 -22.15
CA ALA A 183 2.23 -18.43 -22.06
C ALA A 183 3.02 -17.13 -22.26
N ALA A 184 4.05 -16.88 -21.44
CA ALA A 184 4.89 -15.69 -21.50
C ALA A 184 4.12 -14.35 -21.48
N GLY A 185 2.88 -14.37 -21.00
CA GLY A 185 2.08 -13.20 -20.69
C GLY A 185 2.17 -12.85 -19.20
N ILE A 186 2.22 -11.56 -18.90
CA ILE A 186 2.18 -11.03 -17.53
C ILE A 186 0.87 -10.28 -17.32
N CYS A 187 0.16 -10.63 -16.24
CA CYS A 187 -1.06 -9.94 -15.84
C CYS A 187 -0.78 -8.83 -14.83
N ASN A 188 -1.29 -7.63 -15.09
CA ASN A 188 -1.26 -6.53 -14.13
C ASN A 188 -2.67 -5.96 -13.97
N THR A 189 -3.19 -5.98 -12.74
CA THR A 189 -4.53 -5.51 -12.42
C THR A 189 -4.73 -4.02 -12.69
N ASN A 190 -3.64 -3.25 -12.74
CA ASN A 190 -3.66 -1.81 -12.92
C ASN A 190 -3.47 -1.38 -14.39
N ASN A 191 -3.20 -2.32 -15.29
CA ASN A 191 -2.99 -2.03 -16.71
C ASN A 191 -4.28 -2.23 -17.52
N SER A 192 -4.42 -1.47 -18.61
CA SER A 192 -5.49 -1.63 -19.59
C SER A 192 -4.88 -1.61 -20.99
N PRO A 193 -4.76 -2.76 -21.69
CA PRO A 193 -5.23 -4.11 -21.30
C PRO A 193 -4.44 -4.72 -20.13
N ARG A 194 -5.07 -5.67 -19.41
CA ARG A 194 -4.45 -6.30 -18.21
C ARG A 194 -3.30 -7.23 -18.54
N CYS A 195 -3.31 -7.83 -19.73
CA CYS A 195 -2.29 -8.76 -20.19
C CYS A 195 -1.33 -8.09 -21.16
N GLU A 196 -0.05 -8.25 -20.88
CA GLU A 196 1.06 -7.80 -21.72
C GLU A 196 2.00 -8.98 -21.98
N CYS A 197 2.66 -9.00 -23.14
CA CYS A 197 3.74 -9.94 -23.37
C CYS A 197 4.99 -9.51 -22.61
N LEU A 198 5.77 -10.48 -22.11
CA LEU A 198 7.12 -10.21 -21.62
C LEU A 198 7.94 -9.50 -22.72
N SER A 199 8.82 -8.58 -22.34
CA SER A 199 9.72 -7.88 -23.28
C SER A 199 10.51 -8.87 -24.15
N GLY A 200 10.47 -8.67 -25.46
CA GLY A 200 11.04 -9.56 -26.48
C GLY A 200 10.13 -10.75 -26.87
N PHE A 201 8.87 -10.71 -26.44
CA PHE A 201 7.80 -11.61 -26.87
C PHE A 201 6.67 -10.81 -27.52
N VAL A 202 5.99 -11.45 -28.46
CA VAL A 202 4.85 -10.90 -29.21
C VAL A 202 3.64 -11.82 -29.12
N PRO A 203 2.40 -11.30 -29.24
CA PRO A 203 1.21 -12.14 -29.19
C PRO A 203 1.23 -13.23 -30.26
N LYS A 204 0.98 -14.49 -29.87
CA LYS A 204 0.90 -15.61 -30.81
C LYS A 204 -0.21 -15.43 -31.84
N SER A 205 -1.29 -14.76 -31.44
CA SER A 205 -2.43 -14.44 -32.30
C SER A 205 -2.82 -12.97 -32.08
N PRO A 206 -2.26 -12.02 -32.86
CA PRO A 206 -2.50 -10.59 -32.67
C PRO A 206 -3.99 -10.19 -32.78
N GLU A 207 -4.76 -10.89 -33.62
CA GLU A 207 -6.19 -10.65 -33.81
C GLU A 207 -6.98 -10.99 -32.54
N LYS A 208 -6.74 -12.19 -31.97
CA LYS A 208 -7.33 -12.62 -30.69
C LYS A 208 -6.92 -11.70 -29.54
N TRP A 209 -5.64 -11.31 -29.50
CA TRP A 209 -5.11 -10.42 -28.48
C TRP A 209 -5.79 -9.05 -28.46
N LYS A 210 -6.07 -8.48 -29.65
CA LYS A 210 -6.85 -7.23 -29.79
C LYS A 210 -8.32 -7.41 -29.40
N ALA A 211 -8.87 -8.60 -29.58
CA ALA A 211 -10.22 -8.98 -29.17
C ALA A 211 -10.33 -9.37 -27.69
N VAL A 212 -9.29 -9.12 -26.87
CA VAL A 212 -9.27 -9.43 -25.42
C VAL A 212 -9.28 -10.95 -25.14
N ASP A 213 -8.91 -11.77 -26.13
CA ASP A 213 -8.62 -13.20 -25.96
C ASP A 213 -7.10 -13.40 -25.89
N TRP A 214 -6.58 -13.47 -24.66
CA TRP A 214 -5.16 -13.65 -24.37
C TRP A 214 -4.77 -15.13 -24.17
N SER A 215 -5.70 -16.08 -24.35
CA SER A 215 -5.50 -17.50 -24.07
C SER A 215 -4.35 -18.12 -24.88
N SER A 216 -4.11 -17.63 -26.10
CA SER A 216 -3.01 -18.08 -26.97
C SER A 216 -1.62 -17.69 -26.46
N GLY A 217 -1.52 -16.76 -25.51
CA GLY A 217 -0.26 -16.26 -24.98
C GLY A 217 0.63 -15.54 -26.00
N CYS A 218 1.91 -15.50 -25.67
CA CYS A 218 2.97 -14.82 -26.41
C CYS A 218 4.04 -15.82 -26.84
N VAL A 219 4.69 -15.54 -27.96
CA VAL A 219 5.84 -16.27 -28.49
C VAL A 219 7.04 -15.32 -28.60
N ARG A 220 8.25 -15.87 -28.61
CA ARG A 220 9.46 -15.08 -28.77
C ARG A 220 9.46 -14.37 -30.12
N GLU A 221 9.91 -13.13 -30.15
CA GLU A 221 10.09 -12.40 -31.41
C GLU A 221 11.29 -12.94 -32.21
N THR A 222 12.35 -13.34 -31.50
CA THR A 222 13.55 -13.96 -32.06
C THR A 222 13.72 -15.38 -31.49
N GLU A 223 13.90 -16.38 -32.37
CA GLU A 223 14.15 -17.77 -31.96
C GLU A 223 15.50 -17.91 -31.22
N LEU A 224 15.56 -18.84 -30.28
CA LEU A 224 16.74 -19.13 -29.47
C LEU A 224 17.33 -20.48 -29.88
N ASP A 225 18.42 -20.45 -30.63
CA ASP A 225 19.24 -21.63 -30.86
C ASP A 225 20.27 -21.78 -29.74
N CYS A 226 20.57 -23.03 -29.37
CA CYS A 226 21.53 -23.37 -28.31
C CYS A 226 22.95 -22.80 -28.57
N GLY A 227 23.28 -22.45 -29.81
CA GLY A 227 24.56 -21.85 -30.23
C GLY A 227 24.58 -20.31 -30.31
N THR A 228 23.47 -19.62 -30.04
CA THR A 228 23.40 -18.15 -30.06
C THR A 228 23.97 -17.56 -28.77
N GLU A 229 24.57 -16.37 -28.82
CA GLU A 229 24.89 -15.64 -27.59
C GLU A 229 23.59 -15.35 -26.82
N VAL A 230 23.47 -15.91 -25.63
CA VAL A 230 22.29 -15.78 -24.77
C VAL A 230 22.62 -15.02 -23.50
N GLY A 231 21.62 -14.30 -22.99
CA GLY A 231 21.66 -13.73 -21.66
C GLY A 231 20.29 -13.84 -20.98
N PHE A 232 20.11 -13.07 -19.92
CA PHE A 232 18.86 -13.08 -19.16
C PHE A 232 18.38 -11.67 -18.92
N LEU A 233 17.08 -11.46 -19.15
CA LEU A 233 16.38 -10.26 -18.78
C LEU A 233 15.76 -10.44 -17.41
N LYS A 234 16.07 -9.52 -16.49
CA LYS A 234 15.56 -9.52 -15.12
C LYS A 234 14.20 -8.85 -15.07
N TYR A 235 13.19 -9.57 -14.59
CA TYR A 235 11.88 -9.03 -14.23
C TYR A 235 11.77 -8.97 -12.71
N THR A 236 11.43 -7.80 -12.18
CA THR A 236 11.33 -7.55 -10.74
C THR A 236 9.88 -7.48 -10.31
N GLY A 237 9.58 -7.99 -9.12
CA GLY A 237 8.26 -7.87 -8.52
C GLY A 237 7.18 -8.69 -9.21
N VAL A 238 7.44 -9.97 -9.46
CA VAL A 238 6.45 -10.88 -10.07
C VAL A 238 6.02 -11.99 -9.13
N LYS A 239 4.79 -12.48 -9.32
CA LYS A 239 4.39 -13.83 -8.93
C LYS A 239 5.13 -14.78 -9.86
N LEU A 240 6.00 -15.63 -9.29
CA LEU A 240 6.75 -16.62 -10.08
C LEU A 240 5.78 -17.48 -10.90
N PRO A 241 6.12 -17.86 -12.14
CA PRO A 241 5.27 -18.69 -12.98
C PRO A 241 4.98 -20.04 -12.35
N ASP A 242 4.02 -20.77 -12.93
CA ASP A 242 3.68 -22.13 -12.51
C ASP A 242 4.94 -23.01 -12.36
N THR A 243 5.11 -23.62 -11.19
CA THR A 243 6.28 -24.44 -10.84
C THR A 243 6.04 -25.96 -10.97
N GLN A 244 4.89 -26.42 -11.46
CA GLN A 244 4.55 -27.84 -11.52
C GLN A 244 5.58 -28.68 -12.32
N HIS A 245 6.23 -28.06 -13.31
CA HIS A 245 7.25 -28.68 -14.15
C HIS A 245 8.64 -28.04 -13.98
N SER A 246 8.88 -27.32 -12.88
CA SER A 246 10.19 -26.74 -12.58
C SER A 246 11.12 -27.78 -11.96
N LYS A 247 12.43 -27.54 -12.05
CA LYS A 247 13.43 -28.20 -11.20
C LYS A 247 13.93 -27.20 -10.17
N TYR A 248 14.37 -27.68 -9.02
CA TYR A 248 14.88 -26.81 -7.97
C TYR A 248 16.05 -27.44 -7.23
N ASP A 249 16.91 -26.60 -6.69
CA ASP A 249 17.99 -26.98 -5.77
C ASP A 249 18.13 -25.88 -4.71
N LEU A 250 17.84 -26.22 -3.46
CA LEU A 250 17.85 -25.28 -2.34
C LEU A 250 19.25 -24.92 -1.83
N LYS A 251 20.29 -25.65 -2.25
CA LYS A 251 21.65 -25.52 -1.71
C LYS A 251 22.53 -24.59 -2.52
N ILE A 252 22.20 -24.38 -3.79
CA ILE A 252 23.03 -23.60 -4.71
C ILE A 252 22.68 -22.10 -4.68
N SER A 253 23.64 -21.29 -5.08
CA SER A 253 23.50 -19.84 -5.21
C SER A 253 22.78 -19.44 -6.51
N LEU A 254 22.30 -18.19 -6.57
CA LEU A 254 21.69 -17.63 -7.78
C LEU A 254 22.66 -17.62 -8.98
N GLU A 255 23.97 -17.46 -8.75
CA GLU A 255 24.97 -17.46 -9.82
C GLU A 255 25.21 -18.87 -10.37
N GLU A 256 25.21 -19.88 -9.50
CA GLU A 256 25.24 -21.28 -9.93
C GLU A 256 23.95 -21.68 -10.64
N CYS A 257 22.81 -21.14 -10.21
CA CYS A 257 21.51 -21.29 -10.86
C CYS A 257 21.54 -20.72 -12.28
N ARG A 258 22.10 -19.51 -12.44
CA ARG A 258 22.33 -18.87 -13.74
C ARG A 258 23.20 -19.74 -14.64
N ARG A 259 24.33 -20.24 -14.14
CA ARG A 259 25.23 -21.12 -14.90
C ARG A 259 24.52 -22.41 -15.34
N SER A 260 23.77 -23.04 -14.44
CA SER A 260 23.01 -24.26 -14.73
C SER A 260 21.96 -24.03 -15.82
N CYS A 261 21.30 -22.86 -15.81
CA CYS A 261 20.34 -22.49 -16.84
C CYS A 261 21.02 -22.16 -18.19
N LEU A 262 22.23 -21.57 -18.17
CA LEU A 262 23.00 -21.32 -19.40
C LEU A 262 23.44 -22.63 -20.07
N GLU A 263 23.98 -23.56 -19.28
CA GLU A 263 24.47 -24.87 -19.76
C GLU A 263 23.35 -25.75 -20.32
N ASN A 264 22.12 -25.60 -19.82
CA ASN A 264 20.97 -26.35 -20.29
C ASN A 264 20.16 -25.54 -21.30
N CYS A 265 20.23 -25.90 -22.59
CA CYS A 265 19.54 -25.17 -23.66
C CYS A 265 18.01 -25.17 -23.59
N ASN A 266 17.41 -26.11 -22.85
CA ASN A 266 15.96 -26.11 -22.64
C ASN A 266 15.53 -25.20 -21.49
N CYS A 267 16.46 -24.64 -20.71
CA CYS A 267 16.09 -23.74 -19.61
C CYS A 267 15.54 -22.41 -20.16
N THR A 268 14.33 -22.04 -19.74
CA THR A 268 13.60 -20.85 -20.18
C THR A 268 13.74 -19.68 -19.19
N ALA A 269 13.82 -19.97 -17.90
CA ALA A 269 14.00 -18.97 -16.85
C ALA A 269 14.58 -19.58 -15.56
N TYR A 270 15.10 -18.71 -14.68
CA TYR A 270 15.51 -19.08 -13.34
C TYR A 270 15.19 -18.01 -12.29
N ALA A 271 15.11 -18.41 -11.01
CA ALA A 271 14.89 -17.53 -9.88
C ALA A 271 15.47 -18.12 -8.58
N ASN A 272 15.61 -17.30 -7.54
CA ASN A 272 15.86 -17.80 -6.19
C ASN A 272 14.69 -18.68 -5.69
N ALA A 273 14.95 -19.62 -4.78
CA ALA A 273 13.88 -20.35 -4.11
C ALA A 273 13.43 -19.65 -2.81
N ASP A 274 14.36 -19.00 -2.13
CA ASP A 274 14.15 -18.24 -0.90
C ASP A 274 14.69 -16.82 -1.07
N ILE A 275 13.92 -15.80 -0.67
CA ILE A 275 14.33 -14.38 -0.78
C ILE A 275 14.93 -13.81 0.50
N ARG A 276 14.98 -14.57 1.59
CA ARG A 276 15.58 -14.12 2.86
C ARG A 276 17.09 -13.96 2.72
N ASN A 277 17.68 -13.11 3.56
CA ASN A 277 19.13 -12.92 3.68
C ASN A 277 19.87 -12.61 2.36
N GLY A 278 19.22 -11.94 1.41
CA GLY A 278 19.81 -11.61 0.10
C GLY A 278 19.53 -12.62 -1.01
N GLY A 279 18.80 -13.70 -0.71
CA GLY A 279 18.33 -14.70 -1.68
C GLY A 279 19.20 -15.95 -1.72
N SER A 280 18.57 -17.12 -1.76
CA SER A 280 19.24 -18.42 -1.87
C SER A 280 18.38 -19.48 -2.58
N GLY A 281 19.02 -20.58 -2.96
CA GLY A 281 18.39 -21.65 -3.71
C GLY A 281 18.08 -21.28 -5.15
N CYS A 282 17.64 -22.25 -5.91
CA CYS A 282 17.45 -22.16 -7.35
C CYS A 282 16.14 -22.83 -7.76
N ILE A 283 15.38 -22.18 -8.62
CA ILE A 283 14.26 -22.74 -9.37
C ILE A 283 14.54 -22.51 -10.86
N LEU A 284 14.42 -23.57 -11.66
CA LEU A 284 14.65 -23.60 -13.10
C LEU A 284 13.37 -24.00 -13.83
N TRP A 285 13.00 -23.25 -14.86
CA TRP A 285 11.89 -23.57 -15.74
C TRP A 285 12.39 -24.06 -17.10
N PHE A 286 11.64 -25.00 -17.69
CA PHE A 286 11.98 -25.61 -18.99
C PHE A 286 10.83 -25.54 -20.01
N ASN A 287 9.64 -25.18 -19.56
CA ASN A 287 8.44 -25.08 -20.37
C ASN A 287 8.01 -23.62 -20.49
N ASP A 288 6.84 -23.41 -21.11
CA ASP A 288 6.16 -22.13 -21.16
C ASP A 288 5.97 -21.55 -19.76
N LEU A 289 6.29 -20.26 -19.64
CA LEU A 289 6.13 -19.52 -18.39
C LEU A 289 4.66 -19.10 -18.25
N MET A 290 3.90 -19.85 -17.47
CA MET A 290 2.46 -19.66 -17.29
C MET A 290 2.13 -18.94 -15.99
N ASP A 291 1.01 -18.22 -15.98
CA ASP A 291 0.40 -17.65 -14.77
C ASP A 291 1.29 -16.66 -14.01
N ILE A 292 1.96 -15.76 -14.75
CA ILE A 292 2.75 -14.66 -14.19
C ILE A 292 1.84 -13.47 -13.88
N LYS A 293 1.98 -12.92 -12.68
CA LYS A 293 1.33 -11.67 -12.25
C LYS A 293 2.38 -10.65 -11.86
N GLY A 294 2.24 -9.42 -12.33
CA GLY A 294 3.08 -8.29 -11.93
C GLY A 294 2.56 -7.62 -10.67
N TYR A 295 3.47 -7.27 -9.76
CA TYR A 295 3.22 -6.47 -8.58
C TYR A 295 3.98 -5.14 -8.66
N THR A 296 3.45 -4.09 -8.04
CA THR A 296 4.09 -2.77 -8.02
C THR A 296 5.12 -2.61 -6.91
N THR A 297 4.93 -3.29 -5.77
CA THR A 297 5.76 -3.14 -4.56
C THR A 297 6.25 -4.46 -3.95
N ASP A 298 5.66 -5.57 -4.36
CA ASP A 298 5.88 -6.90 -3.78
C ASP A 298 6.36 -7.88 -4.86
N GLY A 299 6.46 -9.16 -4.51
CA GLY A 299 6.83 -10.22 -5.46
C GLY A 299 8.33 -10.52 -5.45
N GLN A 300 8.75 -11.24 -6.47
CA GLN A 300 10.08 -11.81 -6.55
C GLN A 300 10.70 -11.57 -7.92
N ASP A 301 12.04 -11.56 -7.97
CA ASP A 301 12.79 -11.43 -9.21
C ASP A 301 12.83 -12.77 -9.97
N ILE A 302 12.62 -12.73 -11.29
CA ILE A 302 12.83 -13.83 -12.22
C ILE A 302 13.74 -13.39 -13.37
N TYR A 303 14.56 -14.31 -13.86
CA TYR A 303 15.51 -14.09 -14.94
C TYR A 303 15.09 -14.95 -16.14
N VAL A 304 14.58 -14.31 -17.19
CA VAL A 304 14.07 -14.99 -18.39
C VAL A 304 15.15 -15.01 -19.46
N ARG A 305 15.41 -16.18 -20.05
CA ARG A 305 16.44 -16.36 -21.08
C ARG A 305 16.07 -15.59 -22.34
N MET A 306 17.00 -14.84 -22.90
CA MET A 306 16.82 -13.99 -24.10
C MET A 306 18.05 -14.05 -25.02
N PRO A 307 17.90 -13.83 -26.33
CA PRO A 307 19.03 -13.67 -27.23
C PRO A 307 19.77 -12.35 -26.93
N ALA A 308 21.09 -12.33 -27.10
CA ALA A 308 21.92 -11.16 -26.79
C ALA A 308 21.52 -9.91 -27.60
N SER A 309 21.01 -10.09 -28.82
CA SER A 309 20.49 -9.01 -29.68
C SER A 309 19.39 -8.19 -28.99
N GLU A 310 18.47 -8.84 -28.29
CA GLU A 310 17.36 -8.19 -27.58
C GLU A 310 17.83 -7.40 -26.35
N LEU A 311 18.90 -7.86 -25.70
CA LEU A 311 19.52 -7.14 -24.58
C LEU A 311 20.17 -5.83 -25.06
N VAL A 312 20.79 -5.85 -26.24
CA VAL A 312 21.37 -4.67 -26.89
C VAL A 312 20.29 -3.74 -27.43
N PHE A 313 19.20 -4.26 -28.01
CA PHE A 313 18.10 -3.45 -28.51
C PHE A 313 17.36 -2.71 -27.39
N ALA A 314 17.16 -3.35 -26.23
CA ALA A 314 16.63 -2.70 -25.04
C ALA A 314 17.54 -1.54 -24.57
N LEU A 315 18.86 -1.73 -24.58
CA LEU A 315 19.85 -0.67 -24.29
C LEU A 315 19.80 0.47 -25.32
N ILE A 316 19.67 0.16 -26.61
CA ILE A 316 19.57 1.16 -27.69
C ILE A 316 18.25 1.93 -27.62
N LEU A 317 17.12 1.27 -27.34
CA LEU A 317 15.83 1.91 -27.16
C LEU A 317 15.85 2.84 -25.94
N MET A 318 16.45 2.41 -24.83
CA MET A 318 16.68 3.26 -23.66
C MET A 318 17.52 4.50 -24.02
N LEU A 319 18.59 4.34 -24.80
CA LEU A 319 19.43 5.45 -25.29
C LEU A 319 18.73 6.35 -26.32
N ALA A 320 17.89 5.78 -27.19
CA ALA A 320 17.15 6.50 -28.23
C ALA A 320 15.98 7.30 -27.62
N PHE A 321 15.32 6.76 -26.59
CA PHE A 321 14.32 7.47 -25.80
C PHE A 321 14.98 8.63 -25.04
N TRP A 322 16.20 8.42 -24.54
CA TRP A 322 17.04 9.47 -23.94
C TRP A 322 17.41 10.58 -24.95
N ARG A 323 17.82 10.22 -26.16
CA ARG A 323 18.14 11.18 -27.24
C ARG A 323 16.90 11.92 -27.77
N ARG A 324 15.75 11.27 -27.87
CA ARG A 324 14.47 11.91 -28.26
C ARG A 324 13.99 12.89 -27.19
N LYS A 325 14.25 12.61 -25.91
CA LYS A 325 13.98 13.53 -24.80
C LYS A 325 14.84 14.81 -24.90
N GLN A 326 16.12 14.69 -25.27
CA GLN A 326 16.98 15.85 -25.50
C GLN A 326 16.60 16.69 -26.73
N LYS A 327 16.08 16.07 -27.81
CA LYS A 327 15.77 16.78 -29.06
C LYS A 327 14.45 17.59 -29.01
N LYS A 328 13.59 17.35 -28.01
CA LYS A 328 12.37 18.15 -27.77
C LYS A 328 12.62 19.44 -26.97
N GLU A 329 13.78 19.57 -26.33
CA GLU A 329 14.23 20.81 -25.69
C GLU A 329 15.17 21.53 -26.67
N GLY A 330 14.63 22.43 -27.48
CA GLY A 330 15.38 23.14 -28.51
C GLY A 330 16.54 23.97 -27.93
N LYS A 331 17.77 23.44 -28.02
CA LYS A 331 19.01 24.24 -27.97
C LYS A 331 19.76 24.05 -29.29
N LYS A 332 19.93 25.15 -30.02
CA LYS A 332 20.86 25.24 -31.16
C LYS A 332 22.27 24.92 -30.63
N LEU A 333 22.89 23.90 -31.20
CA LEU A 333 24.30 23.57 -30.98
C LEU A 333 25.13 24.57 -31.80
N THR A 334 25.87 25.47 -31.15
CA THR A 334 26.97 26.19 -31.80
C THR A 334 28.20 25.31 -31.80
N ASP A 335 28.79 25.17 -32.99
CA ASP A 335 30.05 24.51 -33.22
C ASP A 335 31.16 25.11 -32.34
N THR A 336 31.75 24.28 -31.49
CA THR A 336 33.19 24.27 -31.18
C THR A 336 33.52 23.09 -30.26
N ASN A 337 34.66 22.47 -30.54
CA ASN A 337 35.33 21.40 -29.77
C ASN A 337 34.88 19.96 -30.04
N ARG A 338 35.16 19.55 -31.28
CA ARG A 338 35.84 18.27 -31.58
C ARG A 338 37.22 18.26 -30.90
N PHE A 339 37.78 17.08 -30.59
CA PHE A 339 39.01 16.78 -29.80
C PHE A 339 38.70 16.66 -28.28
N ILE A 340 38.81 15.52 -27.59
CA ILE A 340 39.83 14.46 -27.59
C ILE A 340 39.18 13.11 -27.21
N ILE A 341 39.48 12.04 -27.96
CA ILE A 341 39.25 10.62 -27.58
C ILE A 341 40.64 9.97 -27.36
N ASN A 342 40.69 9.03 -26.41
CA ASN A 342 41.79 8.12 -25.99
C ASN A 342 42.85 8.74 -25.07
N ARG A 343 43.35 8.11 -24.00
CA ARG A 343 43.49 6.68 -23.62
C ARG A 343 43.87 6.67 -22.12
N ASN A 344 43.33 5.79 -21.26
CA ASN A 344 44.09 4.68 -20.67
C ASN A 344 43.22 3.81 -19.74
N PHE A 345 43.48 2.51 -19.84
CA PHE A 345 42.97 1.37 -19.07
C PHE A 345 43.31 1.45 -17.57
N ALA A 346 42.39 0.98 -16.72
CA ALA A 346 42.69 0.00 -15.66
C ALA A 346 41.39 -0.51 -15.01
N CYS A 347 41.31 -1.84 -14.86
CA CYS A 347 40.30 -2.55 -14.09
C CYS A 347 40.25 -2.04 -12.64
N ASN A 348 39.06 -1.62 -12.18
CA ASN A 348 38.70 -1.71 -10.77
C ASN A 348 37.18 -1.84 -10.62
N ARG A 349 36.78 -2.99 -10.08
CA ARG A 349 35.44 -3.26 -9.53
C ARG A 349 35.18 -2.26 -8.41
N THR A 350 34.32 -1.28 -8.64
CA THR A 350 33.56 -0.61 -7.58
C THR A 350 32.48 0.27 -8.18
N THR A 351 31.27 0.12 -7.66
CA THR A 351 30.18 1.12 -7.62
C THR A 351 29.30 1.35 -8.85
N SER A 352 28.26 0.52 -8.99
CA SER A 352 26.99 0.93 -9.62
C SER A 352 26.27 2.03 -8.81
N GLU A 353 26.66 2.28 -7.56
CA GLU A 353 26.13 3.37 -6.72
C GLU A 353 26.67 4.75 -7.10
N THR A 354 27.92 4.86 -7.58
CA THR A 354 28.53 6.16 -7.94
C THR A 354 28.01 6.70 -9.27
N MET A 355 27.60 5.82 -10.19
CA MET A 355 26.94 6.24 -11.45
C MET A 355 25.51 6.76 -11.22
N ALA A 356 24.84 6.33 -10.15
CA ALA A 356 23.54 6.88 -9.74
C ALA A 356 23.69 8.22 -8.98
N LEU A 357 24.80 8.42 -8.27
CA LEU A 357 25.14 9.67 -7.57
C LEU A 357 25.63 10.77 -8.51
N ASN A 358 26.43 10.45 -9.53
CA ASN A 358 26.93 11.46 -10.48
C ASN A 358 25.86 11.99 -11.46
N LYS A 359 24.65 11.41 -11.47
CA LYS A 359 23.50 11.92 -12.23
C LYS A 359 22.71 13.00 -11.48
N ILE A 360 23.05 13.27 -10.20
CA ILE A 360 22.37 14.25 -9.34
C ILE A 360 23.00 15.64 -9.45
N GLU A 361 24.26 15.75 -9.89
CA GLU A 361 24.98 17.03 -9.99
C GLU A 361 24.73 17.83 -11.28
N THR A 362 23.87 17.34 -12.19
CA THR A 362 23.64 17.99 -13.50
C THR A 362 22.21 18.49 -13.73
N GLU A 363 21.37 18.55 -12.70
CA GLU A 363 20.13 19.33 -12.76
C GLU A 363 20.43 20.72 -12.19
N ASP A 364 20.28 21.74 -13.03
CA ASP A 364 20.54 23.16 -12.76
C ASP A 364 19.52 23.68 -11.72
N TRP A 365 19.71 23.32 -10.45
CA TRP A 365 18.91 23.80 -9.34
C TRP A 365 19.46 25.16 -8.92
N GLU A 366 18.70 26.25 -9.12
CA GLU A 366 19.02 27.58 -8.57
C GLU A 366 18.95 27.65 -7.02
N LEU A 367 18.95 26.50 -6.33
CA LEU A 367 18.94 26.39 -4.87
C LEU A 367 20.38 26.36 -4.32
N PRO A 368 20.69 27.15 -3.28
CA PRO A 368 21.98 27.08 -2.62
C PRO A 368 22.25 25.69 -2.01
N LEU A 369 23.34 25.05 -2.44
CA LEU A 369 23.91 23.90 -1.74
C LEU A 369 24.68 24.39 -0.51
N VAL A 370 24.39 23.81 0.65
CA VAL A 370 25.00 24.19 1.93
C VAL A 370 25.87 23.06 2.45
N ASP A 371 27.13 23.37 2.74
CA ASP A 371 28.09 22.39 3.24
C ASP A 371 27.60 21.70 4.52
N LEU A 372 27.79 20.38 4.60
CA LEU A 372 27.37 19.60 5.77
C LEU A 372 28.02 20.10 7.06
N LYS A 373 29.28 20.56 6.98
CA LYS A 373 30.01 21.13 8.13
C LYS A 373 29.29 22.35 8.72
N ARG A 374 28.71 23.21 7.87
CA ARG A 374 27.97 24.40 8.33
C ARG A 374 26.68 24.01 9.02
N ILE A 375 25.98 23.00 8.50
CA ILE A 375 24.73 22.49 9.07
C ILE A 375 24.98 21.80 10.41
N VAL A 376 26.00 20.95 10.49
CA VAL A 376 26.43 20.28 11.72
C VAL A 376 26.77 21.32 12.79
N LYS A 377 27.52 22.38 12.46
CA LYS A 377 27.80 23.46 13.39
C LYS A 377 26.54 24.23 13.80
N ALA A 378 25.67 24.56 12.84
CA ALA A 378 24.46 25.33 13.09
C ALA A 378 23.43 24.61 13.98
N THR A 379 23.43 23.28 13.96
CA THR A 379 22.49 22.41 14.71
C THR A 379 23.12 21.79 15.96
N ASP A 380 24.35 22.17 16.31
CA ASP A 380 25.15 21.55 17.38
C ASP A 380 25.21 20.02 17.25
N ASN A 381 25.71 19.57 16.09
CA ASN A 381 25.80 18.16 15.71
C ASN A 381 24.47 17.40 15.77
N PHE A 382 23.39 18.04 15.31
CA PHE A 382 22.03 17.50 15.39
C PHE A 382 21.65 17.09 16.83
N SER A 383 22.01 17.94 17.81
CA SER A 383 21.69 17.73 19.22
C SER A 383 20.19 17.49 19.42
N GLN A 384 19.85 16.60 20.35
CA GLN A 384 18.45 16.36 20.72
C GLN A 384 17.80 17.59 21.33
N ASP A 385 18.57 18.47 21.98
CA ASP A 385 18.07 19.73 22.53
C ASP A 385 17.58 20.69 21.43
N ASN A 386 18.11 20.53 20.22
CA ASN A 386 17.72 21.30 19.04
C ASN A 386 16.60 20.61 18.25
N LYS A 387 16.14 19.42 18.61
CA LYS A 387 15.09 18.72 17.88
C LYS A 387 13.73 19.37 18.14
N ILE A 388 13.09 19.87 17.08
CA ILE A 388 11.80 20.58 17.16
C ILE A 388 10.61 19.74 16.72
N GLY A 389 10.85 18.62 16.04
CA GLY A 389 9.81 17.68 15.63
C GLY A 389 10.36 16.45 14.95
N GLU A 390 9.54 15.42 14.85
CA GLU A 390 9.83 14.20 14.08
C GLU A 390 8.54 13.69 13.45
N GLY A 391 8.53 13.58 12.13
CA GLY A 391 7.43 13.02 11.36
C GLY A 391 7.83 11.73 10.66
N GLY A 392 6.95 11.21 9.80
CA GLY A 392 7.24 10.01 8.98
C GLY A 392 8.43 10.15 8.02
N PHE A 393 8.95 11.37 7.86
CA PHE A 393 9.99 11.73 6.90
C PHE A 393 11.34 12.04 7.57
N GLY A 394 11.42 11.95 8.90
CA GLY A 394 12.65 12.14 9.67
C GLY A 394 12.59 13.31 10.67
N PRO A 395 13.66 13.47 11.48
CA PRO A 395 13.75 14.52 12.48
C PRO A 395 14.02 15.90 11.87
N VAL A 396 13.45 16.92 12.51
CA VAL A 396 13.66 18.34 12.20
C VAL A 396 14.35 19.00 13.39
N TYR A 397 15.43 19.74 13.11
CA TYR A 397 16.24 20.42 14.11
C TYR A 397 16.18 21.94 13.91
N LYS A 398 16.12 22.71 15.00
CA LYS A 398 16.42 24.13 14.99
C LYS A 398 17.93 24.32 14.82
N GLY A 399 18.32 25.26 13.97
CA GLY A 399 19.70 25.67 13.84
C GLY A 399 19.84 27.17 13.77
N LYS A 400 21.07 27.65 14.00
CA LYS A 400 21.43 29.07 13.84
C LYS A 400 22.64 29.19 12.93
N MET A 401 22.48 29.86 11.80
CA MET A 401 23.56 30.12 10.85
C MET A 401 24.53 31.18 11.40
N ASN A 402 25.73 31.29 10.81
CA ASN A 402 26.77 32.22 11.25
C ASN A 402 26.34 33.70 11.16
N ASP A 403 25.40 34.02 10.27
CA ASP A 403 24.79 35.35 10.10
C ASP A 403 23.69 35.63 11.16
N GLY A 404 23.47 34.70 12.09
CA GLY A 404 22.46 34.79 13.14
C GLY A 404 21.07 34.33 12.72
N LYS A 405 20.86 33.98 11.45
CA LYS A 405 19.55 33.53 10.93
C LYS A 405 19.17 32.18 11.52
N GLU A 406 17.97 32.10 12.11
CA GLU A 406 17.39 30.84 12.58
C GLU A 406 16.82 30.04 11.41
N ILE A 407 17.08 28.73 11.42
CA ILE A 407 16.71 27.79 10.37
C ILE A 407 16.07 26.53 10.96
N ALA A 408 15.25 25.85 10.15
CA ALA A 408 14.76 24.51 10.43
C ALA A 408 15.43 23.52 9.47
N VAL A 409 16.06 22.48 10.02
CA VAL A 409 16.87 21.51 9.29
C VAL A 409 16.17 20.15 9.34
N LYS A 410 15.54 19.76 8.23
CA LYS A 410 14.87 18.45 8.08
C LYS A 410 15.88 17.46 7.52
N ARG A 411 16.26 16.46 8.33
CA ARG A 411 17.20 15.41 7.94
C ARG A 411 16.43 14.14 7.57
N LEU A 412 16.44 13.79 6.29
CA LEU A 412 15.71 12.63 5.79
C LEU A 412 16.45 11.32 6.11
N SER A 413 15.70 10.25 6.33
CA SER A 413 16.26 8.93 6.68
C SER A 413 17.10 8.34 5.55
N LYS A 414 18.24 7.72 5.90
CA LYS A 414 19.15 7.04 4.96
C LYS A 414 18.64 5.70 4.47
N ASN A 415 17.78 5.03 5.24
CA ASN A 415 17.44 3.62 5.05
C ASN A 415 16.09 3.37 4.37
N SER A 416 15.38 4.42 3.95
CA SER A 416 14.10 4.29 3.23
C SER A 416 14.25 4.72 1.76
N GLY A 417 13.80 3.88 0.82
CA GLY A 417 13.70 4.27 -0.60
C GLY A 417 12.80 5.49 -0.81
N GLN A 418 11.82 5.65 0.07
CA GLN A 418 10.89 6.78 0.12
C GLN A 418 11.59 8.14 0.37
N GLY A 419 12.65 8.20 1.18
CA GLY A 419 13.36 9.45 1.45
C GLY A 419 14.13 10.03 0.26
N VAL A 420 14.38 9.24 -0.80
CA VAL A 420 14.98 9.74 -2.06
C VAL A 420 13.96 10.54 -2.84
N ASP A 421 12.78 9.96 -3.03
CA ASP A 421 11.72 10.52 -3.87
C ASP A 421 11.12 11.76 -3.21
N GLU A 422 11.01 11.77 -1.88
CA GLU A 422 10.56 12.93 -1.11
C GLU A 422 11.53 14.09 -1.18
N PHE A 423 12.84 13.83 -1.03
CA PHE A 423 13.86 14.85 -1.23
C PHE A 423 13.75 15.48 -2.61
N ARG A 424 13.64 14.64 -3.65
CA ARG A 424 13.47 15.10 -5.04
C ARG A 424 12.17 15.87 -5.24
N ASN A 425 11.06 15.42 -4.67
CA ASN A 425 9.77 16.12 -4.79
C ASN A 425 9.83 17.49 -4.09
N GLU A 426 10.35 17.56 -2.86
CA GLU A 426 10.46 18.82 -2.12
C GLU A 426 11.37 19.81 -2.86
N VAL A 427 12.57 19.40 -3.25
CA VAL A 427 13.49 20.24 -4.02
C VAL A 427 12.86 20.65 -5.35
N SER A 428 12.26 19.72 -6.11
CA SER A 428 11.69 20.04 -7.42
C SER A 428 10.46 20.95 -7.34
N CYS A 429 9.62 20.81 -6.31
CA CYS A 429 8.38 21.58 -6.18
C CYS A 429 8.62 22.95 -5.54
N ILE A 430 9.29 23.00 -4.38
CA ILE A 430 9.31 24.20 -3.54
C ILE A 430 10.42 25.19 -3.91
N ALA A 431 11.49 24.75 -4.58
CA ALA A 431 12.63 25.60 -4.97
C ALA A 431 12.22 26.90 -5.66
N LYS A 432 11.14 26.83 -6.45
CA LYS A 432 10.67 27.91 -7.33
C LYS A 432 9.38 28.55 -6.84
N LEU A 433 8.86 28.14 -5.68
CA LEU A 433 7.64 28.69 -5.11
C LEU A 433 8.00 29.79 -4.12
N GLN A 434 7.42 30.97 -4.33
CA GLN A 434 7.58 32.09 -3.43
C GLN A 434 6.21 32.72 -3.21
N HIS A 435 5.69 32.54 -1.99
CA HIS A 435 4.40 33.09 -1.60
C HIS A 435 4.36 33.28 -0.09
N ARG A 436 3.69 34.34 0.38
CA ARG A 436 3.62 34.71 1.81
C ARG A 436 3.04 33.60 2.71
N ASN A 437 2.21 32.74 2.13
CA ASN A 437 1.55 31.62 2.83
C ASN A 437 2.15 30.24 2.51
N LEU A 438 3.36 30.17 1.96
CA LEU A 438 4.11 28.92 1.78
C LEU A 438 5.44 29.02 2.54
N VAL A 439 5.92 27.91 3.11
CA VAL A 439 7.25 27.89 3.75
C VAL A 439 8.35 27.97 2.69
N THR A 440 9.36 28.78 2.94
CA THR A 440 10.49 28.97 2.00
C THR A 440 11.60 27.96 2.26
N LEU A 441 12.01 27.21 1.22
CA LEU A 441 13.23 26.41 1.23
C LEU A 441 14.43 27.32 0.95
N LEU A 442 15.36 27.38 1.89
CA LEU A 442 16.56 28.23 1.83
C LEU A 442 17.74 27.53 1.15
N GLY A 443 17.77 26.19 1.17
CA GLY A 443 18.85 25.40 0.59
C GLY A 443 18.75 23.92 0.92
N CYS A 444 19.69 23.14 0.39
CA CYS A 444 19.76 21.71 0.65
C CYS A 444 21.21 21.20 0.76
N CYS A 445 21.39 19.98 1.28
CA CYS A 445 22.68 19.30 1.34
C CYS A 445 22.53 17.83 0.95
N THR A 446 23.43 17.38 0.07
CA THR A 446 23.53 16.01 -0.44
C THR A 446 24.88 15.35 -0.14
N GLU A 447 25.75 16.00 0.65
CA GLU A 447 27.11 15.53 0.92
C GLU A 447 27.13 14.22 1.71
N LYS A 448 28.07 13.33 1.38
CA LYS A 448 28.31 12.05 2.09
C LYS A 448 27.05 11.18 2.26
N GLY A 449 26.12 11.27 1.30
CA GLY A 449 24.86 10.52 1.33
C GLY A 449 23.85 11.03 2.35
N GLU A 450 24.08 12.20 2.97
CA GLU A 450 23.05 12.91 3.72
C GLU A 450 22.04 13.53 2.76
N ARG A 451 20.77 13.65 3.17
CA ARG A 451 19.73 14.37 2.44
C ARG A 451 19.05 15.32 3.40
N ILE A 452 19.42 16.58 3.32
CA ILE A 452 19.01 17.59 4.28
C ILE A 452 18.37 18.76 3.55
N LEU A 453 17.23 19.21 4.07
CA LEU A 453 16.49 20.37 3.58
C LEU A 453 16.49 21.45 4.65
N ILE A 454 16.73 22.69 4.24
CA ILE A 454 16.91 23.84 5.14
C ILE A 454 15.80 24.86 4.88
N TYR A 455 14.91 25.04 5.84
CA TYR A 455 13.79 25.98 5.77
C TYR A 455 14.02 27.21 6.66
N GLU A 456 13.26 28.27 6.40
CA GLU A 456 13.04 29.32 7.40
C GLU A 456 12.41 28.73 8.68
N TYR A 457 12.91 29.15 9.84
CA TYR A 457 12.37 28.70 11.12
C TYR A 457 11.03 29.38 11.43
N MET A 458 10.03 28.57 11.79
CA MET A 458 8.69 29.03 12.18
C MET A 458 8.58 29.08 13.70
N THR A 459 8.53 30.29 14.26
CA THR A 459 8.61 30.51 15.72
C THR A 459 7.38 29.99 16.47
N ASN A 460 6.20 30.04 15.84
CA ASN A 460 4.93 29.64 16.45
C ASN A 460 4.51 28.22 16.04
N LYS A 461 5.46 27.32 15.73
CA LYS A 461 5.20 25.87 15.49
C LYS A 461 4.06 25.63 14.48
N SER A 462 3.37 24.49 14.58
CA SER A 462 2.26 24.07 13.72
C SER A 462 0.89 24.42 14.33
N LEU A 463 -0.10 24.62 13.48
CA LEU A 463 -1.46 25.00 13.85
C LEU A 463 -2.14 24.00 14.81
N ASP A 464 -1.88 22.71 14.62
CA ASP A 464 -2.42 21.64 15.48
C ASP A 464 -2.05 21.79 16.96
N SER A 465 -0.90 22.39 17.27
CA SER A 465 -0.45 22.70 18.63
C SER A 465 -1.32 23.75 19.32
N PHE A 466 -2.08 24.56 18.56
CA PHE A 466 -2.96 25.58 19.10
C PHE A 466 -4.43 25.15 19.10
N ILE A 467 -4.89 24.43 18.07
CA ILE A 467 -6.32 24.10 17.94
C ILE A 467 -6.74 22.85 18.72
N PHE A 468 -5.84 21.94 19.08
CA PHE A 468 -6.18 20.69 19.79
C PHE A 468 -5.69 20.61 21.24
N VAL A 469 -4.90 21.58 21.70
CA VAL A 469 -4.33 21.58 23.07
C VAL A 469 -5.06 22.63 23.91
N ASP A 470 -5.77 22.19 24.95
CA ASP A 470 -6.70 23.03 25.72
C ASP A 470 -6.08 24.33 26.28
N GLN A 471 -4.82 24.28 26.71
CA GLN A 471 -4.11 25.47 27.23
C GLN A 471 -3.81 26.53 26.16
N SER A 472 -3.71 26.12 24.89
CA SER A 472 -3.36 27.00 23.75
C SER A 472 -4.56 27.40 22.90
N ARG A 473 -5.71 26.72 23.06
CA ARG A 473 -6.95 27.00 22.30
C ARG A 473 -7.45 28.43 22.49
N ASN A 474 -7.28 29.00 23.67
CA ASN A 474 -7.66 30.38 24.00
C ASN A 474 -6.77 31.46 23.36
N LEU A 475 -5.62 31.09 22.79
CA LEU A 475 -4.72 32.03 22.12
C LEU A 475 -5.19 32.39 20.70
N LEU A 476 -6.03 31.54 20.11
CA LEU A 476 -6.61 31.68 18.78
C LEU A 476 -8.09 32.05 18.87
N ASP A 477 -8.35 33.34 19.04
CA ASP A 477 -9.67 33.94 18.87
C ASP A 477 -10.16 33.82 17.41
N TRP A 478 -11.43 34.14 17.19
CA TRP A 478 -12.03 34.05 15.86
C TRP A 478 -11.28 34.88 14.79
N PRO A 479 -10.93 36.16 15.01
CA PRO A 479 -10.19 36.94 14.01
C PRO A 479 -8.89 36.27 13.55
N LYS A 480 -8.11 35.69 14.48
CA LYS A 480 -6.89 34.95 14.12
C LYS A 480 -7.21 33.67 13.35
N ARG A 481 -8.20 32.88 13.78
CA ARG A 481 -8.60 31.67 13.05
C ARG A 481 -9.07 32.00 11.63
N HIS A 482 -9.86 33.06 11.47
CA HIS A 482 -10.33 33.54 10.18
C HIS A 482 -9.17 34.05 9.29
N HIS A 483 -8.21 34.78 9.86
CA HIS A 483 -6.98 35.18 9.16
C HIS A 483 -6.17 33.96 8.68
N ILE A 484 -6.01 32.96 9.54
CA ILE A 484 -5.32 31.70 9.23
C ILE A 484 -6.04 30.97 8.09
N ILE A 485 -7.37 30.82 8.17
CA ILE A 485 -8.19 30.19 7.12
C ILE A 485 -7.98 30.88 5.77
N ASN A 486 -8.05 32.22 5.74
CA ASN A 486 -7.84 32.99 4.51
C ASN A 486 -6.41 32.86 3.97
N GLY A 487 -5.41 32.84 4.83
CA GLY A 487 -4.02 32.64 4.44
C GLY A 487 -3.77 31.25 3.83
N ILE A 488 -4.33 30.19 4.42
CA ILE A 488 -4.25 28.83 3.86
C ILE A 488 -4.95 28.77 2.50
N ALA A 489 -6.15 29.36 2.38
CA ALA A 489 -6.90 29.38 1.12
C ALA A 489 -6.12 30.07 -0.01
N ARG A 490 -5.47 31.21 0.28
CA ARG A 490 -4.59 31.93 -0.66
C ARG A 490 -3.35 31.13 -1.03
N GLY A 491 -2.70 30.49 -0.05
CA GLY A 491 -1.56 29.61 -0.31
C GLY A 491 -1.90 28.45 -1.25
N LEU A 492 -3.06 27.82 -1.04
CA LEU A 492 -3.53 26.71 -1.87
C LEU A 492 -3.99 27.17 -3.26
N LEU A 493 -4.65 28.34 -3.36
CA LEU A 493 -4.96 28.99 -4.63
C LEU A 493 -3.69 29.21 -5.47
N TYR A 494 -2.63 29.73 -4.85
CA TYR A 494 -1.36 29.94 -5.53
C TYR A 494 -0.78 28.62 -6.08
N LEU A 495 -0.81 27.53 -5.31
CA LEU A 495 -0.37 26.21 -5.79
C LEU A 495 -1.21 25.70 -6.96
N HIS A 496 -2.51 25.93 -6.97
CA HIS A 496 -3.42 25.37 -7.97
C HIS A 496 -3.49 26.18 -9.27
N GLN A 497 -3.34 27.51 -9.21
CA GLN A 497 -3.65 28.43 -10.31
C GLN A 497 -2.56 29.48 -10.58
N ASP A 498 -2.03 30.15 -9.56
CA ASP A 498 -1.20 31.36 -9.77
C ASP A 498 0.31 31.06 -9.92
N SER A 499 0.75 29.86 -9.53
CA SER A 499 2.12 29.41 -9.73
C SER A 499 2.35 28.93 -11.16
N LYS A 500 3.61 29.01 -11.62
CA LYS A 500 4.00 28.62 -12.99
C LYS A 500 3.64 27.18 -13.34
N LEU A 501 3.62 26.30 -12.35
CA LEU A 501 3.22 24.90 -12.48
C LEU A 501 2.07 24.66 -11.53
N ARG A 502 1.04 23.94 -11.98
CA ARG A 502 -0.03 23.49 -11.08
C ARG A 502 0.51 22.42 -10.15
N ILE A 503 0.42 22.64 -8.85
CA ILE A 503 0.93 21.74 -7.82
C ILE A 503 -0.21 21.25 -6.95
N ILE A 504 -0.32 19.92 -6.80
CA ILE A 504 -1.25 19.26 -5.88
C ILE A 504 -0.47 18.84 -4.64
N HIS A 505 -0.87 19.31 -3.46
CA HIS A 505 -0.15 19.12 -2.20
C HIS A 505 -0.26 17.67 -1.67
N ARG A 506 -1.47 17.08 -1.72
CA ARG A 506 -1.80 15.69 -1.31
C ARG A 506 -1.67 15.35 0.18
N ASP A 507 -1.04 16.19 0.99
CA ASP A 507 -0.99 16.00 2.46
C ASP A 507 -1.28 17.29 3.25
N LEU A 508 -2.35 18.00 2.87
CA LEU A 508 -2.79 19.20 3.58
C LEU A 508 -3.52 18.82 4.89
N LYS A 509 -3.00 19.28 6.03
CA LYS A 509 -3.54 19.02 7.38
C LYS A 509 -3.03 20.06 8.38
N ALA A 510 -3.62 20.11 9.57
CA ALA A 510 -3.27 21.10 10.59
C ALA A 510 -1.78 21.06 11.02
N SER A 511 -1.16 19.88 11.10
CA SER A 511 0.26 19.75 11.46
C SER A 511 1.22 20.27 10.38
N ASN A 512 0.73 20.42 9.14
CA ASN A 512 1.50 20.92 7.99
C ASN A 512 1.25 22.42 7.72
N ILE A 513 0.45 23.09 8.56
CA ILE A 513 0.33 24.55 8.58
C ILE A 513 1.20 25.09 9.69
N LEU A 514 2.32 25.72 9.34
CA LEU A 514 3.19 26.38 10.30
C LEU A 514 2.80 27.85 10.48
N LEU A 515 3.13 28.41 11.64
CA LEU A 515 2.82 29.80 11.99
C LEU A 515 4.12 30.58 12.21
N ASP A 516 4.24 31.72 11.53
CA ASP A 516 5.34 32.65 11.77
C ASP A 516 5.10 33.48 13.05
N HIS A 517 6.06 34.35 13.37
CA HIS A 517 6.02 35.22 14.56
C HIS A 517 4.80 36.16 14.64
N GLU A 518 4.16 36.46 13.51
CA GLU A 518 2.94 37.29 13.43
C GLU A 518 1.65 36.45 13.35
N MET A 519 1.75 35.13 13.52
CA MET A 519 0.64 34.17 13.36
C MET A 519 0.11 34.07 11.92
N ASN A 520 0.92 34.41 10.91
CA ASN A 520 0.56 34.15 9.53
C ASN A 520 0.78 32.66 9.20
N PRO A 521 -0.17 32.01 8.50
CA PRO A 521 -0.06 30.61 8.14
C PRO A 521 0.86 30.40 6.93
N LYS A 522 1.68 29.36 7.00
CA LYS A 522 2.52 28.87 5.91
C LYS A 522 2.32 27.37 5.70
N ILE A 523 1.93 26.99 4.49
CA ILE A 523 1.81 25.59 4.09
C ILE A 523 3.21 24.99 3.93
N SER A 524 3.41 23.81 4.51
CA SER A 524 4.67 23.08 4.57
C SER A 524 4.51 21.61 4.16
N ASP A 525 5.64 20.89 4.04
CA ASP A 525 5.71 19.44 3.78
C ASP A 525 5.25 19.00 2.39
N PHE A 526 6.06 19.33 1.39
CA PHE A 526 5.81 19.05 -0.03
C PHE A 526 6.35 17.68 -0.50
N GLY A 527 6.77 16.79 0.41
CA GLY A 527 7.34 15.47 0.06
C GLY A 527 6.43 14.60 -0.80
N MET A 528 5.13 14.85 -0.71
CA MET A 528 4.06 14.09 -1.36
C MET A 528 3.48 14.83 -2.57
N ALA A 529 3.92 16.07 -2.81
CA ALA A 529 3.36 16.95 -3.81
C ALA A 529 3.62 16.44 -5.24
N ARG A 530 2.73 16.82 -6.15
CA ARG A 530 2.83 16.47 -7.58
C ARG A 530 2.61 17.71 -8.44
N ARG A 531 3.50 17.90 -9.41
CA ARG A 531 3.40 18.94 -10.44
C ARG A 531 2.66 18.41 -11.67
N PHE A 532 1.74 19.20 -12.20
CA PHE A 532 1.11 18.99 -13.50
C PHE A 532 1.69 19.97 -14.52
N GLU A 533 1.99 19.46 -15.71
CA GLU A 533 2.49 20.25 -16.84
C GLU A 533 1.40 20.38 -17.92
N GLY A 534 1.32 21.54 -18.57
CA GLY A 534 0.37 21.80 -19.65
C GLY A 534 -1.10 21.81 -19.19
N SER A 535 -1.97 21.12 -19.93
CA SER A 535 -3.43 21.09 -19.71
C SER A 535 -3.90 19.99 -18.73
N GLN A 536 -2.99 19.32 -18.03
CA GLN A 536 -3.35 18.25 -17.08
C GLN A 536 -4.15 18.82 -15.88
N THR A 537 -5.34 18.26 -15.64
CA THR A 537 -6.25 18.66 -14.57
C THR A 537 -6.33 17.64 -13.43
N GLU A 538 -5.97 16.39 -13.71
CA GLU A 538 -5.99 15.26 -12.79
C GLU A 538 -4.82 14.31 -13.06
N GLY A 539 -4.49 13.49 -12.07
CA GLY A 539 -3.46 12.47 -12.15
C GLY A 539 -3.91 11.22 -11.40
N ASN A 540 -3.37 10.07 -11.80
CA ASN A 540 -3.64 8.79 -11.14
C ASN A 540 -2.34 8.24 -10.52
N THR A 541 -2.43 7.64 -9.34
CA THR A 541 -1.32 6.99 -8.65
C THR A 541 -1.76 5.69 -7.99
N ALA A 542 -1.06 4.60 -8.30
CA ALA A 542 -1.23 3.31 -7.60
C ALA A 542 -0.78 3.36 -6.13
N ARG A 543 0.06 4.35 -5.77
CA ARG A 543 0.50 4.58 -4.39
C ARG A 543 -0.32 5.73 -3.79
N ILE A 544 -1.34 5.38 -3.01
CA ILE A 544 -2.10 6.34 -2.21
C ILE A 544 -1.22 6.75 -1.05
N VAL A 545 -0.92 8.04 -0.99
CA VAL A 545 -0.14 8.63 0.09
C VAL A 545 -0.86 9.88 0.61
N GLY A 546 -0.87 10.07 1.92
CA GLY A 546 -1.47 11.23 2.57
C GLY A 546 -1.94 10.84 3.95
N THR A 547 -2.48 11.80 4.69
CA THR A 547 -2.97 11.55 6.04
C THR A 547 -4.41 11.07 6.03
N TYR A 548 -4.62 9.85 6.54
CA TYR A 548 -5.95 9.27 6.70
C TYR A 548 -6.90 10.24 7.45
N GLY A 549 -8.10 10.48 6.91
CA GLY A 549 -9.05 11.47 7.40
C GLY A 549 -9.04 12.81 6.66
N TYR A 550 -7.99 13.12 5.90
CA TYR A 550 -7.94 14.29 4.99
C TYR A 550 -7.96 13.87 3.50
N ILE A 551 -7.73 12.59 3.21
CA ILE A 551 -7.77 12.02 1.86
C ILE A 551 -9.22 12.02 1.35
N SER A 552 -9.43 12.50 0.12
CA SER A 552 -10.73 12.50 -0.55
C SER A 552 -11.16 11.10 -1.02
N PRO A 553 -12.48 10.83 -1.18
CA PRO A 553 -12.98 9.51 -1.56
C PRO A 553 -12.36 8.96 -2.85
N GLU A 554 -12.39 9.74 -3.93
CA GLU A 554 -11.86 9.35 -5.24
C GLU A 554 -10.34 9.08 -5.21
N TYR A 555 -9.63 9.76 -4.33
CA TYR A 555 -8.20 9.55 -4.16
C TYR A 555 -7.90 8.28 -3.33
N ALA A 556 -8.74 7.99 -2.33
CA ALA A 556 -8.63 6.78 -1.51
C ALA A 556 -9.07 5.51 -2.24
N ILE A 557 -10.05 5.60 -3.14
CA ILE A 557 -10.65 4.45 -3.82
C ILE A 557 -9.93 4.18 -5.14
N ASP A 558 -9.79 5.20 -5.99
CA ASP A 558 -9.34 5.04 -7.38
C ASP A 558 -7.90 5.53 -7.61
N GLY A 559 -7.25 6.09 -6.58
CA GLY A 559 -5.93 6.70 -6.71
C GLY A 559 -5.92 7.99 -7.53
N VAL A 560 -7.09 8.58 -7.82
CA VAL A 560 -7.23 9.80 -8.62
C VAL A 560 -7.05 11.02 -7.73
N PHE A 561 -6.06 11.86 -8.04
CA PHE A 561 -5.83 13.11 -7.34
C PHE A 561 -5.88 14.30 -8.28
N SER A 562 -6.44 15.40 -7.80
CA SER A 562 -6.54 16.67 -8.52
C SER A 562 -6.54 17.83 -7.53
N VAL A 563 -6.71 19.05 -8.06
CA VAL A 563 -6.98 20.23 -7.23
C VAL A 563 -8.19 20.03 -6.30
N LYS A 564 -9.17 19.21 -6.70
CA LYS A 564 -10.37 18.92 -5.90
C LYS A 564 -10.10 18.00 -4.72
N SER A 565 -9.02 17.22 -4.76
CA SER A 565 -8.59 16.38 -3.64
C SER A 565 -7.98 17.24 -2.53
N ASP A 566 -7.17 18.24 -2.89
CA ASP A 566 -6.66 19.25 -1.94
C ASP A 566 -7.79 20.14 -1.37
N VAL A 567 -8.78 20.50 -2.20
CA VAL A 567 -9.99 21.23 -1.73
C VAL A 567 -10.73 20.42 -0.66
N TYR A 568 -10.88 19.12 -0.85
CA TYR A 568 -11.47 18.24 0.16
C TYR A 568 -10.67 18.29 1.47
N SER A 569 -9.35 18.11 1.41
CA SER A 569 -8.47 18.21 2.59
C SER A 569 -8.59 19.58 3.29
N PHE A 570 -8.72 20.67 2.52
CA PHE A 570 -8.97 22.01 3.05
C PHE A 570 -10.32 22.11 3.77
N GLY A 571 -11.39 21.53 3.24
CA GLY A 571 -12.70 21.50 3.91
C GLY A 571 -12.69 20.73 5.24
N VAL A 572 -11.94 19.62 5.31
CA VAL A 572 -11.70 18.92 6.59
C VAL A 572 -10.97 19.83 7.58
N LEU A 573 -9.92 20.51 7.12
CA LEU A 573 -9.14 21.43 7.93
C LEU A 573 -9.97 22.61 8.46
N LEU A 574 -10.88 23.18 7.65
CA LEU A 574 -11.82 24.21 8.10
C LEU A 574 -12.68 23.72 9.26
N THR A 575 -13.21 22.51 9.14
CA THR A 575 -14.06 21.91 10.17
C THR A 575 -13.29 21.74 11.48
N GLU A 576 -12.04 21.30 11.43
CA GLU A 576 -11.18 21.19 12.61
C GLU A 576 -10.83 22.54 13.25
N ILE A 577 -10.55 23.56 12.44
CA ILE A 577 -10.25 24.92 12.94
C ILE A 577 -11.45 25.51 13.67
N VAL A 578 -12.66 25.31 13.14
CA VAL A 578 -13.88 25.85 13.75
C VAL A 578 -14.29 25.05 15.00
N SER A 579 -14.15 23.73 14.98
CA SER A 579 -14.59 22.89 16.10
C SER A 579 -13.56 22.72 17.22
N GLY A 580 -12.27 22.99 16.95
CA GLY A 580 -11.17 22.67 17.87
C GLY A 580 -11.03 21.17 18.15
N LYS A 581 -11.54 20.31 17.26
CA LYS A 581 -11.59 18.85 17.44
C LYS A 581 -10.91 18.16 16.26
N LYS A 582 -10.13 17.11 16.54
CA LYS A 582 -9.39 16.37 15.52
C LYS A 582 -10.30 15.37 14.81
N ASN A 583 -10.40 15.42 13.48
CA ASN A 583 -11.34 14.60 12.70
C ASN A 583 -11.19 13.09 12.96
N ARG A 584 -9.95 12.60 13.06
CA ARG A 584 -9.65 11.16 13.29
C ARG A 584 -10.07 10.63 14.67
N LEU A 585 -10.07 11.48 15.68
CA LEU A 585 -10.36 11.11 17.07
C LEU A 585 -11.81 11.41 17.45
N PHE A 586 -12.54 12.11 16.59
CA PHE A 586 -13.93 12.45 16.82
C PHE A 586 -14.84 11.25 16.54
N SER A 587 -15.68 10.91 17.51
CA SER A 587 -16.78 9.97 17.36
C SER A 587 -18.00 10.57 18.04
N HIS A 588 -19.07 10.81 17.28
CA HIS A 588 -20.31 11.31 17.86
C HIS A 588 -20.89 10.28 18.86
N PRO A 589 -21.25 10.67 20.10
CA PRO A 589 -21.71 9.75 21.15
C PRO A 589 -22.85 8.82 20.72
N ASN A 590 -23.79 9.35 19.93
CA ASN A 590 -25.03 8.63 19.59
C ASN A 590 -25.07 8.04 18.16
N HIS A 591 -24.14 8.40 17.27
CA HIS A 591 -24.26 8.05 15.84
C HIS A 591 -22.96 7.55 15.19
N SER A 592 -21.86 7.46 15.95
CA SER A 592 -20.56 7.00 15.44
C SER A 592 -20.06 7.76 14.19
N LEU A 593 -20.50 9.00 13.99
CA LEU A 593 -20.10 9.85 12.87
C LEU A 593 -18.68 10.39 13.10
N ASN A 594 -17.91 10.52 12.02
CA ASN A 594 -16.69 11.33 12.00
C ASN A 594 -17.05 12.83 12.09
N LEU A 595 -16.06 13.70 12.26
CA LEU A 595 -16.31 15.13 12.48
C LEU A 595 -17.09 15.78 11.32
N ILE A 596 -16.79 15.37 10.09
CA ILE A 596 -17.47 15.83 8.88
C ILE A 596 -18.95 15.42 8.89
N GLY A 597 -19.26 14.17 9.22
CA GLY A 597 -20.62 13.67 9.34
C GLY A 597 -21.40 14.39 10.43
N ASN A 598 -20.75 14.71 11.56
CA ASN A 598 -21.36 15.53 12.60
C ASN A 598 -21.63 16.96 12.14
N ALA A 599 -20.69 17.60 11.46
CA ALA A 599 -20.87 18.94 10.91
C ALA A 599 -22.03 19.01 9.90
N TRP A 600 -22.15 18.00 9.04
CA TRP A 600 -23.27 17.85 8.10
C TRP A 600 -24.61 17.67 8.82
N LYS A 601 -24.66 16.85 9.87
CA LYS A 601 -25.86 16.66 10.69
C LYS A 601 -26.28 17.98 11.35
N CYS A 602 -25.36 18.63 12.07
CA CYS A 602 -25.60 19.93 12.72
C CYS A 602 -26.06 21.00 11.73
N TYR A 603 -25.54 21.00 10.49
CA TYR A 603 -25.96 21.96 9.46
C TYR A 603 -27.40 21.74 9.00
N ASN A 604 -27.82 20.48 8.80
CA ASN A 604 -29.18 20.17 8.36
C ASN A 604 -30.24 20.32 9.47
N GLU A 605 -29.83 20.16 10.73
CA GLU A 605 -30.70 20.30 11.91
C GLU A 605 -30.69 21.71 12.52
N ASP A 606 -30.01 22.67 11.87
CA ASP A 606 -29.80 24.05 12.35
C ASP A 606 -29.20 24.12 13.77
N ALA A 607 -28.35 23.14 14.11
CA ALA A 607 -27.72 22.94 15.42
C ALA A 607 -26.21 23.24 15.40
N LEU A 608 -25.78 24.23 14.60
CA LEU A 608 -24.37 24.56 14.37
C LEU A 608 -23.62 25.03 15.63
N SER A 609 -24.33 25.60 16.61
CA SER A 609 -23.73 26.03 17.89
C SER A 609 -23.03 24.88 18.64
N GLY A 610 -23.53 23.64 18.53
CA GLY A 610 -22.91 22.47 19.15
C GLY A 610 -21.64 21.95 18.46
N LEU A 611 -21.33 22.45 17.25
CA LEU A 611 -20.12 22.10 16.51
C LEU A 611 -18.95 23.03 16.84
N VAL A 612 -19.25 24.31 17.07
CA VAL A 612 -18.27 25.40 17.18
C VAL A 612 -17.52 25.32 18.51
N ASP A 613 -16.21 25.61 18.47
CA ASP A 613 -15.37 25.70 19.66
C ASP A 613 -15.85 26.83 20.59
N GLU A 614 -16.02 26.52 21.88
CA GLU A 614 -16.42 27.48 22.91
C GLU A 614 -15.52 28.73 22.93
N ALA A 615 -14.23 28.58 22.59
CA ALA A 615 -13.27 29.67 22.53
C ALA A 615 -13.58 30.73 21.44
N ILE A 616 -14.46 30.42 20.48
CA ILE A 616 -14.85 31.34 19.38
C ILE A 616 -16.36 31.59 19.29
N LEU A 617 -17.13 31.06 20.24
CA LEU A 617 -18.58 31.26 20.36
C LEU A 617 -18.90 32.66 20.92
N ASP A 618 -18.70 33.70 20.10
CA ASP A 618 -19.21 35.05 20.34
C ASP A 618 -20.29 35.40 19.30
N SER A 619 -21.41 35.93 19.79
CA SER A 619 -22.53 36.49 19.02
C SER A 619 -22.12 37.38 17.84
N LYS A 620 -21.02 38.13 17.96
CA LYS A 620 -20.55 39.06 16.91
C LYS A 620 -20.00 38.37 15.67
N ASN A 621 -19.55 37.13 15.79
CA ASN A 621 -18.83 36.41 14.74
C ASN A 621 -19.66 35.29 14.10
N GLN A 622 -20.90 35.08 14.57
CA GLN A 622 -21.72 33.92 14.22
C GLN A 622 -21.95 33.78 12.70
N MET A 623 -22.17 34.89 11.99
CA MET A 623 -22.37 34.84 10.53
C MET A 623 -21.11 34.38 9.79
N GLU A 624 -19.92 34.84 10.19
CA GLU A 624 -18.66 34.45 9.57
C GLU A 624 -18.34 32.98 9.87
N VAL A 625 -18.59 32.53 11.11
CA VAL A 625 -18.39 31.14 11.53
C VAL A 625 -19.29 30.19 10.72
N VAL A 626 -20.58 30.50 10.62
CA VAL A 626 -21.55 29.72 9.82
C VAL A 626 -21.12 29.68 8.35
N ARG A 627 -20.64 30.80 7.81
CA ARG A 627 -20.14 30.90 6.44
C ARG A 627 -18.92 30.00 6.21
N VAL A 628 -17.99 29.95 7.15
CA VAL A 628 -16.82 29.04 7.09
C VAL A 628 -17.26 27.59 7.16
N ILE A 629 -18.20 27.24 8.04
CA ILE A 629 -18.74 25.86 8.12
C ILE A 629 -19.40 25.46 6.80
N GLN A 630 -20.26 26.32 6.24
CA GLN A 630 -20.91 26.07 4.95
C GLN A 630 -19.88 25.92 3.82
N THR A 631 -18.85 26.76 3.80
CA THR A 631 -17.74 26.64 2.83
C THR A 631 -16.98 25.32 3.02
N GLY A 632 -16.71 24.92 4.26
CA GLY A 632 -16.11 23.63 4.59
C GLY A 632 -16.93 22.46 4.05
N LEU A 633 -18.25 22.47 4.26
CA LEU A 633 -19.17 21.46 3.74
C LEU A 633 -19.20 21.40 2.21
N LEU A 634 -19.17 22.56 1.53
CA LEU A 634 -19.05 22.62 0.07
C LEU A 634 -17.74 22.01 -0.44
N CYS A 635 -16.65 22.15 0.31
CA CYS A 635 -15.35 21.59 -0.03
C CYS A 635 -15.27 20.06 0.15
N VAL A 636 -16.04 19.47 1.08
CA VAL A 636 -15.99 18.02 1.38
C VAL A 636 -17.07 17.19 0.69
N GLN A 637 -17.76 17.74 -0.31
CA GLN A 637 -18.81 17.02 -1.04
C GLN A 637 -18.30 15.72 -1.68
N GLU A 638 -19.18 14.71 -1.76
CA GLU A 638 -18.84 13.37 -2.26
C GLU A 638 -18.26 13.42 -3.68
N ASP A 639 -18.97 14.03 -4.61
CA ASP A 639 -18.52 14.20 -5.99
C ASP A 639 -17.48 15.33 -6.10
N PRO A 640 -16.27 15.08 -6.64
CA PRO A 640 -15.26 16.11 -6.89
C PRO A 640 -15.74 17.27 -7.77
N ILE A 641 -16.68 17.04 -8.69
CA ILE A 641 -17.22 18.07 -9.58
C ILE A 641 -17.97 19.13 -8.78
N ASP A 642 -18.70 18.72 -7.74
CA ASP A 642 -19.51 19.60 -6.90
C ASP A 642 -18.68 20.50 -5.98
N ARG A 643 -17.42 20.12 -5.69
CA ARG A 643 -16.52 20.90 -4.85
C ARG A 643 -16.10 22.20 -5.56
N PRO A 644 -16.03 23.36 -4.90
CA PRO A 644 -15.55 24.58 -5.52
C PRO A 644 -14.05 24.49 -5.86
N VAL A 645 -13.57 25.33 -6.78
CA VAL A 645 -12.12 25.56 -6.95
C VAL A 645 -11.64 26.62 -5.94
N MET A 646 -10.35 26.64 -5.60
CA MET A 646 -9.83 27.51 -4.54
C MET A 646 -10.07 29.02 -4.79
N SER A 647 -10.13 29.47 -6.05
CA SER A 647 -10.48 30.87 -6.36
C SER A 647 -11.89 31.23 -5.91
N HIS A 648 -12.84 30.30 -6.09
CA HIS A 648 -14.20 30.44 -5.57
C HIS A 648 -14.22 30.33 -4.05
N VAL A 649 -13.45 29.43 -3.46
CA VAL A 649 -13.37 29.30 -1.99
C VAL A 649 -12.87 30.60 -1.34
N VAL A 650 -11.83 31.23 -1.89
CA VAL A 650 -11.33 32.54 -1.41
C VAL A 650 -12.42 33.61 -1.53
N LEU A 651 -13.17 33.63 -2.63
CA LEU A 651 -14.30 34.56 -2.80
C LEU A 651 -15.44 34.27 -1.80
N MET A 652 -15.76 33.00 -1.57
CA MET A 652 -16.77 32.57 -0.61
C MET A 652 -16.42 33.02 0.80
N LEU A 653 -15.16 32.92 1.21
CA LEU A 653 -14.67 33.32 2.54
C LEU A 653 -14.60 34.85 2.73
N SER A 654 -14.31 35.61 1.66
CA SER A 654 -14.03 37.05 1.75
C SER A 654 -15.17 37.99 1.33
N SER A 655 -16.24 37.46 0.73
CA SER A 655 -17.39 38.26 0.25
C SER A 655 -18.66 38.01 1.07
N THR A 656 -19.71 38.78 0.78
CA THR A 656 -21.06 38.58 1.35
C THR A 656 -22.00 37.80 0.42
N MET A 657 -21.46 37.16 -0.63
CA MET A 657 -22.28 36.43 -1.61
C MET A 657 -23.11 35.32 -0.96
N LYS A 658 -24.28 35.00 -1.53
CA LYS A 658 -25.08 33.86 -1.07
C LYS A 658 -24.39 32.55 -1.48
N LEU A 659 -24.17 31.67 -0.51
CA LEU A 659 -23.55 30.37 -0.73
C LEU A 659 -24.61 29.33 -1.12
N PRO A 660 -24.31 28.39 -2.04
CA PRO A 660 -25.20 27.29 -2.35
C PRO A 660 -25.35 26.35 -1.17
N HIS A 661 -26.46 25.62 -1.11
CA HIS A 661 -26.63 24.56 -0.13
C HIS A 661 -25.66 23.41 -0.45
N PRO A 662 -24.83 22.97 0.51
CA PRO A 662 -23.93 21.85 0.30
C PRO A 662 -24.72 20.56 0.06
N LYS A 663 -24.21 19.69 -0.80
CA LYS A 663 -24.69 18.31 -0.95
C LYS A 663 -23.99 17.41 0.07
N LYS A 664 -24.39 16.14 0.10
CA LYS A 664 -23.85 15.13 1.01
C LYS A 664 -22.31 15.05 0.92
N PRO A 665 -21.59 15.05 2.05
CA PRO A 665 -20.14 14.93 2.07
C PRO A 665 -19.64 13.52 1.73
N GLY A 666 -18.42 13.42 1.22
CA GLY A 666 -17.69 12.17 1.04
C GLY A 666 -17.37 11.50 2.38
N PHE A 667 -17.26 10.16 2.39
CA PHE A 667 -17.08 9.35 3.61
C PHE A 667 -18.18 9.52 4.69
N PHE A 668 -19.43 9.76 4.25
CA PHE A 668 -20.61 9.64 5.12
C PHE A 668 -20.87 8.17 5.46
N MET A 669 -20.21 7.67 6.50
CA MET A 669 -20.52 6.37 7.09
C MET A 669 -21.09 6.62 8.48
N GLU A 670 -22.42 6.67 8.58
CA GLU A 670 -23.08 6.25 9.81
C GLU A 670 -22.55 4.84 10.10
N ARG A 671 -21.72 4.66 11.14
CA ARG A 671 -21.34 3.30 11.53
C ARG A 671 -22.61 2.69 12.11
N LYS A 672 -23.43 2.04 11.27
CA LYS A 672 -24.56 1.24 11.71
C LYS A 672 -24.03 0.11 12.59
N LEU A 673 -23.99 0.36 13.90
CA LEU A 673 -24.31 -0.68 14.86
C LEU A 673 -25.73 -1.09 14.51
N ARG A 674 -25.96 -2.38 14.24
CA ARG A 674 -27.33 -2.88 14.13
C ARG A 674 -28.00 -2.57 15.47
N ASP A 675 -29.04 -1.75 15.43
CA ASP A 675 -29.93 -1.49 16.55
C ASP A 675 -30.49 -2.83 17.04
N ALA A 676 -29.87 -3.37 18.08
CA ALA A 676 -30.60 -4.19 19.04
C ALA A 676 -31.26 -3.18 19.98
N ASP A 677 -32.44 -2.70 19.59
CA ASP A 677 -33.53 -2.28 20.49
C ASP A 677 -34.61 -1.56 19.70
N CYS A 678 -35.57 -2.34 19.17
CA CYS A 678 -36.95 -1.89 18.95
C CYS A 678 -37.86 -3.11 18.68
N LEU A 679 -38.06 -3.94 19.71
CA LEU A 679 -39.31 -4.67 19.93
C LEU A 679 -39.52 -4.82 21.45
N LEU A 680 -39.66 -3.68 22.13
CA LEU A 680 -40.29 -3.63 23.46
C LEU A 680 -41.55 -2.78 23.34
N SER A 681 -42.61 -3.39 22.82
CA SER A 681 -43.95 -3.13 23.33
C SER A 681 -44.86 -4.32 23.04
N ASN A 682 -45.58 -4.70 24.09
CA ASN A 682 -46.72 -5.62 24.15
C ASN A 682 -46.45 -7.12 24.37
N SER A 683 -46.43 -7.44 25.67
CA SER A 683 -47.27 -8.43 26.35
C SER A 683 -47.22 -9.91 25.95
N ASN A 684 -46.81 -10.71 26.95
CA ASN A 684 -47.28 -12.06 27.31
C ASN A 684 -47.21 -13.16 26.23
N PHE A 685 -46.29 -14.12 26.41
CA PHE A 685 -46.58 -15.46 26.95
C PHE A 685 -45.34 -16.37 26.88
N SER A 686 -45.18 -17.17 27.93
CA SER A 686 -44.26 -18.30 28.07
C SER A 686 -44.38 -19.34 26.94
N SER A 687 -43.26 -19.90 26.48
CA SER A 687 -43.22 -21.23 25.86
C SER A 687 -41.81 -21.82 25.98
N GLY A 688 -41.70 -22.98 26.64
CA GLY A 688 -40.46 -23.59 27.09
C GLY A 688 -39.55 -24.16 25.99
N ASN A 689 -38.27 -24.24 26.31
CA ASN A 689 -37.25 -24.97 25.55
C ASN A 689 -37.58 -26.47 25.57
N GLN A 690 -37.95 -27.04 24.42
CA GLN A 690 -37.79 -28.47 24.18
C GLN A 690 -36.40 -28.72 23.59
N LEU A 691 -35.52 -29.33 24.39
CA LEU A 691 -34.26 -29.91 23.94
C LEU A 691 -34.56 -31.11 23.03
N ALA A 692 -34.08 -31.07 21.78
CA ALA A 692 -34.05 -32.24 20.90
C ALA A 692 -32.80 -33.06 21.19
N ILE A 693 -32.97 -34.27 21.74
CA ILE A 693 -31.91 -35.29 21.87
C ILE A 693 -31.97 -36.16 20.62
N THR A 694 -30.87 -36.24 19.87
CA THR A 694 -30.73 -37.16 18.72
C THR A 694 -29.86 -38.34 19.15
N THR A 695 -30.39 -39.57 19.07
CA THR A 695 -29.67 -40.81 19.36
C THR A 695 -29.21 -41.44 18.05
N ILE A 696 -27.92 -41.78 17.93
CA ILE A 696 -27.35 -42.45 16.76
C ILE A 696 -27.37 -43.95 17.03
N LEU A 697 -28.03 -44.73 16.16
CA LEU A 697 -27.96 -46.20 16.16
C LEU A 697 -27.00 -46.67 15.05
N PRO A 698 -26.17 -47.69 15.30
CA PRO A 698 -25.34 -48.30 14.26
C PRO A 698 -26.22 -49.09 13.27
N ARG A 699 -25.87 -49.03 11.97
CA ARG A 699 -26.46 -49.90 10.94
C ARG A 699 -25.84 -51.29 11.07
N GLU A 700 -26.69 -52.32 11.07
CA GLU A 700 -26.32 -53.72 10.84
C GLU A 700 -25.77 -53.94 9.42
#